data_AF-A0A084TFK2-F1
#
_entry.id   AF-A0A084TFK2-F1
#
_cell.length_a   1.000
_cell.length_b   1.000
_cell.length_c   1.000
_cell.angle_alpha   90.00
_cell.angle_beta   90.00
_cell.angle_gamma   90.00
#
_symmetry.space_group_name_H-M   'P 1'
#
loop_
_entity.id
_entity.type
_entity.pdbx_description
1 polymer ?
#
loop_
_entity_poly.entity_id
_entity_poly.type
_entity_poly.pdbx_seq_one_letter_code
_entity_poly.pdbx_strand_id
1 'polypeptide(L)'
;MPYIDQLNNYARKKITDRASRLVDDYTNELGRSEFSFSLNTDFSLRNANFDILLPLSGNESNFEDGNLLLFVQPGVVINSNDLYQGRDFAHIGFGIRGGDEDSIWGTNFFYDRDITRGHQRGSLGIEYINKHLTLSGNYYFPLSGWKDSPSAFETMGNGKLEERPANALGLRFKGYIPHNRSFFVSADYQQFFGEYVESRSGKDPIENLFKLSTAINYKPIPIMTLSTGYSYEKGGEQDFNVGVQGTYRLGVPLAKQFDRTEADSDFSIASHFLDLVDRDHNVRLEYRKKLEEVLLTFNTSTITMMEGSKKALSGLVSLSGTKSQVTSWVAYGSAKHDVSTQDRTKFYTAPRYKDNVTRLRDNSINQYELFVEAKLATGQVVRTTTPLLITVTPDQTPSLEKSRLTIQSINPINGDSKTAGINQTDGLLVSASFFNVLGRPLVSQLVTLKADLKGSYFKEKNKPVIELYSSSQGMVEGSLLSKEEGTVNITAVLNGIELKQSGNFVDLVSVVDVSKSSLSVSPKKIVADGVATTTLELILKDKLGKPVNNQTVEFESDGLANLTIGQVKHNENGLYTASMKGLTAGSASITVKVNGSIIKIPPQVVILQEGNASAEHSEFIASKNFITADDSKGLELTLRLRDLNGNKVQSRDVRFKLAGVDRVNVNKVVENKGNYTAILTGQTAGKVLVSVLVDGKPFNIGPLTIEIGSGDAKVVKSKLTVSPNDFVAGDNRGSTLVLELNDNNGNPVTDQKVKFIVKSEGEQAFASPSFTLSKVIESKGRYTATIKSTSAQKLTVSALVNDTVFAVASQTVTIKPGEVSNSGSELSVSPATISAGGSTESTLTLALKDAHGNAVSGKTVVLGATGVSGVTVGATTESATSGTYTATLTAGNTAGVATTTVTVDGESFAVASKTVTIEAGEISTTQSSLSVSPATITAGGSTGSTLTLVLKDAHGNAVSGKTVV
;
A
#
# COMPACT_ATOMS: atom_id res chain seq x y z
N MET A 1 28.55 13.07 15.28
CA MET A 1 28.41 11.62 15.03
C MET A 1 28.19 10.87 16.35
N PRO A 2 27.01 10.94 17.01
CA PRO A 2 26.82 10.33 18.34
C PRO A 2 26.41 8.84 18.30
N TYR A 3 26.02 8.33 17.13
CA TYR A 3 25.47 6.98 16.98
C TYR A 3 26.53 5.87 16.79
N ILE A 4 27.73 6.23 16.31
CA ILE A 4 28.86 5.30 16.21
C ILE A 4 29.38 4.93 17.61
N ASP A 5 29.37 5.86 18.56
CA ASP A 5 29.82 5.63 19.93
C ASP A 5 28.84 4.76 20.74
N GLN A 6 27.53 4.85 20.50
CA GLN A 6 26.56 3.99 21.18
C GLN A 6 26.59 2.54 20.67
N LEU A 7 26.80 2.34 19.36
CA LEU A 7 26.95 1.01 18.77
C LEU A 7 28.31 0.39 19.14
N ASN A 8 29.39 1.18 19.13
CA ASN A 8 30.69 0.76 19.64
C ASN A 8 30.62 0.39 21.12
N ASN A 9 29.86 1.11 21.94
CA ASN A 9 29.72 0.80 23.37
C ASN A 9 28.79 -0.40 23.63
N TYR A 10 27.75 -0.64 22.83
CA TYR A 10 26.91 -1.83 22.96
C TYR A 10 27.64 -3.09 22.48
N ALA A 11 28.36 -3.00 21.35
CA ALA A 11 29.17 -4.09 20.81
C ALA A 11 30.39 -4.38 21.70
N ARG A 12 31.15 -3.35 22.15
CA ARG A 12 32.26 -3.55 23.11
C ARG A 12 31.77 -4.15 24.42
N LYS A 13 30.69 -3.64 25.02
CA LYS A 13 30.29 -4.09 26.36
C LYS A 13 29.74 -5.54 26.40
N LYS A 14 29.29 -6.09 25.27
CA LYS A 14 28.90 -7.51 25.17
C LYS A 14 29.99 -8.43 24.62
N ILE A 15 30.87 -7.93 23.74
CA ILE A 15 31.92 -8.74 23.08
C ILE A 15 33.21 -8.75 23.91
N THR A 16 33.57 -7.65 24.58
CA THR A 16 34.88 -7.53 25.25
C THR A 16 34.96 -8.28 26.59
N ASP A 17 33.86 -8.44 27.34
CA ASP A 17 33.92 -9.09 28.68
C ASP A 17 33.94 -10.63 28.64
N ARG A 18 33.65 -11.23 27.48
CA ARG A 18 33.61 -12.70 27.30
C ARG A 18 34.52 -13.25 26.20
N ALA A 19 34.96 -12.43 25.24
CA ALA A 19 35.92 -12.86 24.22
C ALA A 19 37.39 -12.74 24.69
N SER A 20 37.74 -11.80 25.57
CA SER A 20 39.14 -11.53 25.93
C SER A 20 39.78 -12.55 26.89
N ARG A 21 39.04 -13.56 27.38
CA ARG A 21 39.58 -14.61 28.26
C ARG A 21 39.83 -15.96 27.58
N LEU A 22 39.72 -16.04 26.25
CA LEU A 22 39.89 -17.28 25.47
C LEU A 22 40.93 -17.16 24.33
N VAL A 23 41.73 -16.08 24.27
CA VAL A 23 42.49 -15.73 23.05
C VAL A 23 43.99 -16.02 23.11
N ASP A 24 44.55 -16.46 24.24
CA ASP A 24 45.98 -16.77 24.31
C ASP A 24 46.21 -18.29 24.18
N ASP A 25 46.94 -18.65 23.11
CA ASP A 25 47.56 -19.95 22.76
C ASP A 25 46.81 -21.01 21.90
N TYR A 26 45.63 -20.74 21.33
CA TYR A 26 44.96 -21.73 20.44
C TYR A 26 44.30 -21.18 19.17
N THR A 27 44.74 -20.02 18.68
CA THR A 27 43.91 -19.19 17.79
C THR A 27 44.15 -19.32 16.30
N ASN A 28 45.16 -20.03 15.80
CA ASN A 28 45.51 -20.00 14.37
C ASN A 28 44.51 -20.70 13.40
N GLU A 29 43.45 -21.38 13.86
CA GLU A 29 42.58 -22.20 12.98
C GLU A 29 41.06 -22.16 13.29
N LEU A 30 40.55 -21.09 13.93
CA LEU A 30 39.24 -21.14 14.61
C LEU A 30 37.99 -20.71 13.80
N GLY A 31 38.09 -20.39 12.51
CA GLY A 31 36.94 -20.06 11.65
C GLY A 31 36.86 -18.61 11.15
N ARG A 32 35.69 -18.17 10.67
CA ARG A 32 35.49 -16.85 10.03
C ARG A 32 34.27 -16.15 10.63
N SER A 33 34.41 -14.87 10.97
CA SER A 33 33.30 -14.05 11.46
C SER A 33 33.04 -12.88 10.53
N GLU A 34 31.77 -12.50 10.42
CA GLU A 34 31.35 -11.39 9.60
C GLU A 34 30.40 -10.49 10.37
N PHE A 35 30.64 -9.20 10.28
CA PHE A 35 29.65 -8.19 10.62
C PHE A 35 29.36 -7.36 9.38
N SER A 36 28.09 -7.12 9.09
CA SER A 36 27.69 -6.25 8.00
C SER A 36 26.60 -5.29 8.45
N PHE A 37 26.61 -4.09 7.90
CA PHE A 37 25.54 -3.13 8.09
C PHE A 37 25.20 -2.46 6.77
N SER A 38 23.91 -2.30 6.52
CA SER A 38 23.42 -1.54 5.38
C SER A 38 22.86 -0.21 5.87
N LEU A 39 22.98 0.82 5.04
CA LEU A 39 22.41 2.13 5.31
C LEU A 39 21.31 2.45 4.29
N ASN A 40 20.32 3.23 4.71
CA ASN A 40 19.35 3.85 3.81
C ASN A 40 19.99 5.01 3.04
N THR A 41 19.30 5.56 2.04
CA THR A 41 19.77 6.70 1.23
C THR A 41 19.98 7.99 2.04
N ASP A 42 19.39 8.08 3.24
CA ASP A 42 19.60 9.15 4.22
C ASP A 42 20.73 8.85 5.24
N PHE A 43 21.48 7.76 5.03
CA PHE A 43 22.54 7.24 5.91
C PHE A 43 22.07 6.75 7.28
N SER A 44 20.76 6.56 7.50
CA SER A 44 20.27 5.86 8.70
C SER A 44 20.59 4.36 8.65
N LEU A 45 20.80 3.73 9.81
CA LEU A 45 21.06 2.30 9.91
C LEU A 45 19.81 1.53 9.45
N ARG A 46 19.98 0.73 8.41
CA ARG A 46 18.90 -0.04 7.80
C ARG A 46 18.77 -1.42 8.45
N ASN A 47 19.87 -2.14 8.48
CA ASN A 47 19.99 -3.40 9.21
C ASN A 47 21.46 -3.64 9.59
N ALA A 48 21.66 -4.50 10.58
CA ALA A 48 22.96 -5.03 10.96
C ALA A 48 22.88 -6.55 11.10
N ASN A 49 23.92 -7.23 10.66
CA ASN A 49 24.03 -8.68 10.70
C ASN A 49 25.37 -9.07 11.33
N PHE A 50 25.36 -10.14 12.12
CA PHE A 50 26.56 -10.73 12.69
C PHE A 50 26.48 -12.24 12.60
N ASP A 51 27.49 -12.84 11.99
CA ASP A 51 27.61 -14.28 11.78
C ASP A 51 29.00 -14.77 12.18
N ILE A 52 29.07 -16.01 12.65
CA ILE A 52 30.34 -16.71 12.87
C ILE A 52 30.22 -18.10 12.28
N LEU A 53 31.14 -18.51 11.41
CA LEU A 53 31.34 -19.89 11.00
C LEU A 53 32.46 -20.50 11.84
N LEU A 54 32.14 -21.61 12.53
CA LEU A 54 33.07 -22.38 13.34
C LEU A 54 33.26 -23.77 12.73
N PRO A 55 34.48 -24.16 12.32
CA PRO A 55 34.77 -25.51 11.88
C PRO A 55 34.65 -26.48 13.07
N LEU A 56 33.91 -27.57 12.88
CA LEU A 56 33.84 -28.72 13.80
C LEU A 56 34.86 -29.79 13.41
N SER A 57 35.19 -29.90 12.12
CA SER A 57 36.22 -30.79 11.57
C SER A 57 36.66 -30.25 10.21
N GLY A 58 37.94 -30.41 9.86
CA GLY A 58 38.54 -29.84 8.65
C GLY A 58 38.95 -28.38 8.83
N ASN A 59 39.98 -27.95 8.11
CA ASN A 59 40.52 -26.59 8.14
C ASN A 59 41.00 -26.17 6.75
N GLU A 60 41.42 -24.92 6.60
CA GLU A 60 41.92 -24.37 5.33
C GLU A 60 43.22 -25.06 4.87
N SER A 61 44.07 -25.54 5.79
CA SER A 61 45.38 -26.13 5.45
C SER A 61 45.32 -27.55 4.91
N ASN A 62 44.26 -28.31 5.22
CA ASN A 62 44.13 -29.73 4.83
C ASN A 62 43.01 -29.93 3.80
N PHE A 63 42.58 -28.86 3.14
CA PHE A 63 41.55 -28.83 2.11
C PHE A 63 41.94 -29.63 0.85
N GLU A 64 43.20 -29.49 0.42
CA GLU A 64 43.73 -30.10 -0.81
C GLU A 64 43.82 -31.64 -0.73
N ASP A 65 43.72 -32.21 0.48
CA ASP A 65 43.71 -33.66 0.73
C ASP A 65 42.34 -34.33 0.49
N GLY A 66 41.33 -33.58 0.01
CA GLY A 66 39.97 -34.08 -0.20
C GLY A 66 39.14 -34.22 1.08
N ASN A 67 39.56 -33.56 2.17
CA ASN A 67 38.88 -33.60 3.46
C ASN A 67 37.58 -32.78 3.46
N LEU A 68 36.58 -33.28 4.18
CA LEU A 68 35.31 -32.57 4.38
C LEU A 68 35.41 -31.57 5.53
N LEU A 69 34.92 -30.35 5.32
CA LEU A 69 34.64 -29.38 6.36
C LEU A 69 33.23 -29.62 6.90
N LEU A 70 33.12 -29.95 8.18
CA LEU A 70 31.87 -29.90 8.93
C LEU A 70 31.89 -28.62 9.76
N PHE A 71 30.84 -27.81 9.70
CA PHE A 71 30.80 -26.52 10.42
C PHE A 71 29.44 -26.23 11.05
N VAL A 72 29.46 -25.34 12.04
CA VAL A 72 28.28 -24.70 12.62
C VAL A 72 28.37 -23.18 12.44
N GLN A 73 27.24 -22.54 12.13
CA GLN A 73 27.18 -21.10 11.87
C GLN A 73 26.03 -20.42 12.63
N PRO A 74 26.23 -19.97 13.88
CA PRO A 74 25.29 -19.09 14.54
C PRO A 74 25.37 -17.65 14.02
N GLY A 75 24.23 -16.96 14.03
CA GLY A 75 24.18 -15.54 13.69
C GLY A 75 22.91 -14.84 14.18
N VAL A 76 22.92 -13.51 14.06
CA VAL A 76 21.82 -12.62 14.44
C VAL A 76 21.67 -11.47 13.45
N VAL A 77 20.42 -11.10 13.18
CA VAL A 77 20.04 -9.95 12.35
C VAL A 77 19.20 -9.00 13.17
N ILE A 78 19.57 -7.73 13.13
CA ILE A 78 18.83 -6.63 13.74
C ILE A 78 18.32 -5.72 12.63
N ASN A 79 17.01 -5.48 12.60
CA ASN A 79 16.36 -4.69 11.57
C ASN A 79 15.83 -3.35 12.12
N SER A 80 15.88 -2.31 11.30
CA SER A 80 15.15 -1.06 11.58
C SER A 80 13.64 -1.27 11.49
N ASN A 81 12.86 -0.37 12.10
CA ASN A 81 11.39 -0.46 12.12
C ASN A 81 10.78 -0.47 10.70
N ASP A 82 11.45 0.14 9.72
CA ASP A 82 10.98 0.25 8.34
C ASP A 82 11.28 -1.01 7.49
N LEU A 83 11.94 -2.02 8.08
CA LEU A 83 12.25 -3.30 7.47
C LEU A 83 11.63 -4.44 8.28
N TYR A 84 10.79 -5.25 7.62
CA TYR A 84 10.15 -6.42 8.26
C TYR A 84 9.42 -6.09 9.57
N GLN A 85 8.92 -4.85 9.69
CA GLN A 85 8.24 -4.31 10.88
C GLN A 85 9.13 -4.34 12.15
N GLY A 86 10.45 -4.15 12.01
CA GLY A 86 11.40 -4.12 13.13
C GLY A 86 11.61 -5.48 13.81
N ARG A 87 11.39 -6.59 13.08
CA ARG A 87 11.61 -7.94 13.61
C ARG A 87 13.08 -8.33 13.54
N ASP A 88 13.57 -8.88 14.65
CA ASP A 88 14.93 -9.37 14.79
C ASP A 88 14.95 -10.90 14.68
N PHE A 89 16.02 -11.42 14.08
CA PHE A 89 16.17 -12.84 13.79
C PHE A 89 17.44 -13.38 14.41
N ALA A 90 17.37 -14.61 14.91
CA ALA A 90 18.55 -15.41 15.25
C ALA A 90 18.52 -16.70 14.44
N HIS A 91 19.68 -17.18 14.03
CA HIS A 91 19.78 -18.41 13.26
C HIS A 91 20.98 -19.25 13.68
N ILE A 92 20.87 -20.55 13.42
CA ILE A 92 21.96 -21.50 13.57
C ILE A 92 21.96 -22.44 12.37
N GLY A 93 23.10 -22.47 11.68
CA GLY A 93 23.34 -23.31 10.53
C GLY A 93 24.27 -24.46 10.83
N PHE A 94 24.10 -25.54 10.09
CA PHE A 94 25.03 -26.67 10.01
C PHE A 94 25.31 -26.91 8.54
N GLY A 95 26.55 -27.18 8.19
CA GLY A 95 26.89 -27.45 6.81
C GLY A 95 28.08 -28.37 6.66
N ILE A 96 28.15 -28.94 5.46
CA ILE A 96 29.26 -29.78 5.01
C ILE A 96 29.75 -29.20 3.69
N ARG A 97 31.06 -29.03 3.58
CA ARG A 97 31.73 -28.66 2.32
C ARG A 97 32.81 -29.68 1.99
N GLY A 98 32.93 -29.99 0.71
CA GLY A 98 34.04 -30.75 0.13
C GLY A 98 34.52 -30.03 -1.12
N GLY A 99 35.72 -30.35 -1.58
CA GLY A 99 36.29 -29.70 -2.75
C GLY A 99 37.70 -30.17 -3.05
N ASP A 100 38.27 -29.53 -4.05
CA ASP A 100 39.64 -29.69 -4.54
C ASP A 100 40.24 -28.31 -4.88
N GLU A 101 41.46 -28.28 -5.41
CA GLU A 101 42.16 -27.03 -5.77
C GLU A 101 41.38 -26.12 -6.75
N ASP A 102 40.37 -26.62 -7.47
CA ASP A 102 39.61 -25.88 -8.47
C ASP A 102 38.21 -25.47 -8.00
N SER A 103 37.58 -26.24 -7.10
CA SER A 103 36.21 -25.96 -6.66
C SER A 103 35.83 -26.50 -5.29
N ILE A 104 34.86 -25.83 -4.66
CA ILE A 104 34.18 -26.27 -3.43
C ILE A 104 32.71 -26.49 -3.75
N TRP A 105 32.15 -27.56 -3.22
CA TRP A 105 30.72 -27.81 -3.21
C TRP A 105 30.27 -28.04 -1.76
N GLY A 106 29.04 -27.66 -1.46
CA GLY A 106 28.53 -27.75 -0.10
C GLY A 106 27.03 -27.94 -0.03
N THR A 107 26.59 -28.44 1.11
CA THR A 107 25.18 -28.46 1.51
C THR A 107 25.05 -27.90 2.92
N ASN A 108 23.95 -27.21 3.17
CA ASN A 108 23.69 -26.59 4.46
C ASN A 108 22.23 -26.74 4.88
N PHE A 109 22.03 -26.74 6.20
CA PHE A 109 20.73 -26.65 6.84
C PHE A 109 20.76 -25.51 7.86
N PHE A 110 19.76 -24.66 7.85
CA PHE A 110 19.61 -23.58 8.83
C PHE A 110 18.27 -23.66 9.53
N TYR A 111 18.29 -23.38 10.83
CA TYR A 111 17.14 -23.08 11.64
C TYR A 111 17.15 -21.59 11.98
N ASP A 112 16.10 -20.87 11.58
CA ASP A 112 15.89 -19.46 11.89
C ASP A 112 14.77 -19.32 12.93
N ARG A 113 14.95 -18.38 13.86
CA ARG A 113 13.96 -17.97 14.85
C ARG A 113 13.73 -16.48 14.79
N ASP A 114 12.49 -16.11 14.54
CA ASP A 114 11.99 -14.76 14.76
C ASP A 114 11.88 -14.53 16.27
N ILE A 115 12.70 -13.62 16.78
CA ILE A 115 12.79 -13.33 18.21
C ILE A 115 11.57 -12.51 18.66
N THR A 116 11.04 -11.67 17.76
CA THR A 116 9.98 -10.71 18.05
C THR A 116 8.59 -11.36 17.98
N ARG A 117 8.31 -12.19 16.96
CA ARG A 117 7.00 -12.87 16.78
C ARG A 117 7.03 -14.38 17.02
N GLY A 118 8.20 -14.96 17.30
CA GLY A 118 8.33 -16.35 17.72
C GLY A 118 8.13 -17.39 16.61
N HIS A 119 8.17 -16.99 15.34
CA HIS A 119 8.12 -17.91 14.19
C HIS A 119 9.42 -18.69 14.01
N GLN A 120 9.32 -19.88 13.42
CA GLN A 120 10.44 -20.79 13.19
C GLN A 120 10.47 -21.21 11.71
N ARG A 121 11.61 -21.02 11.05
CA ARG A 121 11.81 -21.35 9.63
C ARG A 121 13.01 -22.28 9.49
N GLY A 122 12.89 -23.26 8.59
CA GLY A 122 13.99 -24.11 8.16
C GLY A 122 14.45 -23.71 6.77
N SER A 123 15.71 -23.96 6.45
CA SER A 123 16.15 -23.95 5.06
C SER A 123 17.17 -25.03 4.75
N LEU A 124 17.12 -25.53 3.53
CA LEU A 124 18.11 -26.43 2.95
C LEU A 124 18.78 -25.72 1.79
N GLY A 125 20.11 -25.78 1.73
CA GLY A 125 20.89 -25.06 0.73
C GLY A 125 21.98 -25.90 0.10
N ILE A 126 22.34 -25.52 -1.12
CA ILE A 126 23.48 -26.04 -1.87
C ILE A 126 24.39 -24.88 -2.26
N GLU A 127 25.69 -25.15 -2.34
CA GLU A 127 26.72 -24.18 -2.67
C GLU A 127 27.69 -24.77 -3.69
N TYR A 128 28.15 -23.95 -4.63
CA TYR A 128 29.25 -24.25 -5.54
C TYR A 128 30.13 -23.01 -5.68
N ILE A 129 31.42 -23.15 -5.40
CA ILE A 129 32.40 -22.06 -5.39
C ILE A 129 33.56 -22.49 -6.28
N ASN A 130 34.00 -21.61 -7.16
CA ASN A 130 35.28 -21.72 -7.84
C ASN A 130 35.98 -20.36 -7.88
N LYS A 131 37.14 -20.30 -8.55
CA LYS A 131 38.01 -19.12 -8.59
C LYS A 131 37.42 -17.89 -9.31
N HIS A 132 36.29 -18.05 -9.99
CA HIS A 132 35.64 -17.01 -10.80
C HIS A 132 34.20 -16.74 -10.38
N LEU A 133 33.53 -17.71 -9.75
CA LEU A 133 32.13 -17.58 -9.38
C LEU A 133 31.77 -18.32 -8.09
N THR A 134 30.81 -17.77 -7.38
CA THR A 134 30.10 -18.43 -6.28
C THR A 134 28.63 -18.52 -6.64
N LEU A 135 28.04 -19.71 -6.50
CA LEU A 135 26.63 -19.98 -6.65
C LEU A 135 26.11 -20.56 -5.34
N SER A 136 25.01 -20.03 -4.84
CA SER A 136 24.26 -20.66 -3.75
C SER A 136 22.77 -20.69 -4.06
N GLY A 137 22.11 -21.73 -3.58
CA GLY A 137 20.67 -21.88 -3.70
C GLY A 137 20.09 -22.41 -2.39
N ASN A 138 19.05 -21.78 -1.88
CA ASN A 138 18.38 -22.19 -0.64
C ASN A 138 16.88 -22.28 -0.84
N TYR A 139 16.28 -23.38 -0.39
CA TYR A 139 14.84 -23.53 -0.22
C TYR A 139 14.46 -23.31 1.24
N TYR A 140 13.48 -22.45 1.47
CA TYR A 140 13.02 -22.04 2.78
C TYR A 140 11.60 -22.56 3.02
N PHE A 141 11.34 -23.10 4.21
CA PHE A 141 10.04 -23.67 4.56
C PHE A 141 9.68 -23.40 6.03
N PRO A 142 8.38 -23.27 6.35
CA PRO A 142 7.93 -23.04 7.71
C PRO A 142 8.14 -24.28 8.59
N LEU A 143 8.70 -24.08 9.78
CA LEU A 143 8.71 -25.08 10.86
C LEU A 143 7.60 -24.81 11.88
N SER A 144 7.21 -23.54 12.07
CA SER A 144 6.03 -23.17 12.84
C SER A 144 4.78 -23.03 11.95
N GLY A 145 3.64 -23.53 12.45
CA GLY A 145 2.34 -23.34 11.79
C GLY A 145 1.82 -21.90 11.83
N TRP A 146 0.59 -21.72 11.35
CA TRP A 146 -0.14 -20.46 11.40
C TRP A 146 -0.37 -20.01 12.84
N LYS A 147 -0.13 -18.73 13.13
CA LYS A 147 -0.33 -18.08 14.43
C LYS A 147 -1.10 -16.79 14.28
N ASP A 148 -1.75 -16.34 15.33
CA ASP A 148 -2.46 -15.06 15.33
C ASP A 148 -1.50 -13.90 15.02
N SER A 149 -1.85 -13.12 14.00
CA SER A 149 -1.06 -11.96 13.59
C SER A 149 -1.51 -10.72 14.36
N PRO A 150 -0.57 -9.91 14.88
CA PRO A 150 -0.87 -8.60 15.44
C PRO A 150 -1.09 -7.53 14.36
N SER A 151 -0.86 -7.84 13.08
CA SER A 151 -0.96 -6.88 11.97
C SER A 151 -2.35 -6.93 11.33
N ALA A 152 -2.89 -5.76 10.96
CA ALA A 152 -4.10 -5.65 10.14
C ALA A 152 -3.73 -4.90 8.84
N PHE A 153 -3.86 -5.56 7.70
CA PHE A 153 -3.55 -4.98 6.39
C PHE A 153 -4.82 -4.42 5.72
N GLU A 154 -4.68 -3.28 5.07
CA GLU A 154 -5.79 -2.54 4.45
C GLU A 154 -6.45 -3.38 3.34
N THR A 155 -5.64 -4.00 2.48
CA THR A 155 -6.08 -4.87 1.39
C THR A 155 -6.82 -6.13 1.86
N MET A 156 -6.59 -6.58 3.09
CA MET A 156 -7.30 -7.72 3.69
C MET A 156 -8.51 -7.32 4.56
N GLY A 157 -8.94 -6.06 4.51
CA GLY A 157 -10.25 -5.64 5.01
C GLY A 157 -10.41 -5.70 6.54
N ASN A 158 -9.37 -5.35 7.29
CA ASN A 158 -9.39 -5.18 8.76
C ASN A 158 -9.93 -6.39 9.56
N GLY A 159 -9.73 -7.62 9.07
CA GLY A 159 -10.08 -8.86 9.79
C GLY A 159 -8.94 -9.38 10.67
N LYS A 160 -9.25 -10.31 11.61
CA LYS A 160 -8.21 -11.07 12.32
C LYS A 160 -7.40 -11.88 11.31
N LEU A 161 -6.08 -11.79 11.37
CA LEU A 161 -5.18 -12.48 10.47
C LEU A 161 -4.41 -13.59 11.21
N GLU A 162 -3.99 -14.59 10.46
CA GLU A 162 -2.96 -15.53 10.86
C GLU A 162 -1.72 -15.32 9.99
N GLU A 163 -0.55 -15.60 10.55
CA GLU A 163 0.75 -15.48 9.92
C GLU A 163 1.61 -16.73 10.16
N ARG A 164 2.48 -17.06 9.20
CA ARG A 164 3.53 -18.10 9.32
C ARG A 164 4.72 -17.73 8.43
N PRO A 165 5.91 -18.35 8.56
CA PRO A 165 6.97 -18.17 7.58
C PRO A 165 6.54 -18.58 6.17
N ALA A 166 6.86 -17.75 5.18
CA ALA A 166 6.60 -18.04 3.78
C ALA A 166 7.55 -19.11 3.24
N ASN A 167 7.07 -19.95 2.32
CA ASN A 167 7.96 -20.79 1.52
C ASN A 167 8.71 -19.91 0.53
N ALA A 168 9.98 -20.21 0.27
CA ALA A 168 10.77 -19.43 -0.69
C ALA A 168 11.88 -20.24 -1.35
N LEU A 169 12.30 -19.79 -2.53
CA LEU A 169 13.52 -20.19 -3.21
C LEU A 169 14.42 -18.96 -3.34
N GLY A 170 15.66 -19.05 -2.86
CA GLY A 170 16.69 -18.04 -3.06
C GLY A 170 17.82 -18.58 -3.92
N LEU A 171 18.30 -17.79 -4.87
CA LEU A 171 19.45 -18.07 -5.72
C LEU A 171 20.40 -16.87 -5.64
N ARG A 172 21.69 -17.12 -5.41
CA ARG A 172 22.71 -16.08 -5.34
C ARG A 172 23.89 -16.41 -6.24
N PHE A 173 24.44 -15.34 -6.79
CA PHE A 173 25.57 -15.36 -7.69
C PHE A 173 26.57 -14.30 -7.25
N LYS A 174 27.86 -14.65 -7.19
CA LYS A 174 28.98 -13.71 -7.15
C LYS A 174 29.91 -14.05 -8.31
N GLY A 175 30.34 -13.05 -9.07
CA GLY A 175 31.27 -13.19 -10.18
C GLY A 175 32.43 -12.21 -10.05
N TYR A 176 33.66 -12.72 -10.08
CA TYR A 176 34.88 -11.94 -9.91
C TYR A 176 35.43 -11.45 -11.24
N ILE A 177 35.86 -10.19 -11.31
CA ILE A 177 36.36 -9.59 -12.56
C ILE A 177 37.75 -10.17 -12.89
N PRO A 178 38.00 -10.66 -14.12
CA PRO A 178 39.33 -11.10 -14.54
C PRO A 178 40.38 -9.99 -14.39
N HIS A 179 41.56 -10.31 -13.87
CA HIS A 179 42.71 -9.40 -13.69
C HIS A 179 42.55 -8.25 -12.67
N ASN A 180 41.40 -8.11 -12.00
CA ASN A 180 41.24 -7.22 -10.84
C ASN A 180 40.18 -7.80 -9.90
N ARG A 181 40.64 -8.63 -8.96
CA ARG A 181 39.75 -9.47 -8.15
C ARG A 181 39.22 -8.74 -6.91
N SER A 182 39.83 -7.63 -6.52
CA SER A 182 39.28 -6.69 -5.55
C SER A 182 37.87 -6.17 -5.92
N PHE A 183 37.43 -6.33 -7.18
CA PHE A 183 36.06 -6.05 -7.62
C PHE A 183 35.30 -7.31 -8.00
N PHE A 184 34.05 -7.41 -7.55
CA PHE A 184 33.14 -8.49 -7.94
C PHE A 184 31.69 -8.01 -8.04
N VAL A 185 30.94 -8.64 -8.94
CA VAL A 185 29.51 -8.40 -9.13
C VAL A 185 28.74 -9.46 -8.38
N SER A 186 27.66 -9.08 -7.70
CA SER A 186 26.75 -10.02 -7.05
C SER A 186 25.32 -9.84 -7.53
N ALA A 187 24.57 -10.93 -7.62
CA ALA A 187 23.14 -10.94 -7.90
C ALA A 187 22.40 -11.88 -6.94
N ASP A 188 21.23 -11.47 -6.46
CA ASP A 188 20.36 -12.22 -5.55
C ASP A 188 18.94 -12.23 -6.13
N TYR A 189 18.42 -13.42 -6.41
CA TYR A 189 17.03 -13.63 -6.82
C TYR A 189 16.30 -14.43 -5.74
N GLN A 190 15.13 -13.95 -5.33
CA GLN A 190 14.29 -14.65 -4.37
C GLN A 190 12.86 -14.73 -4.89
N GLN A 191 12.28 -15.92 -4.84
CA GLN A 191 10.87 -16.16 -5.10
C GLN A 191 10.22 -16.65 -3.81
N PHE A 192 9.24 -15.91 -3.31
CA PHE A 192 8.38 -16.34 -2.21
C PHE A 192 7.06 -16.87 -2.79
N PHE A 193 6.51 -17.90 -2.16
CA PHE A 193 5.28 -18.55 -2.57
C PHE A 193 4.19 -18.30 -1.53
N GLY A 194 3.03 -17.82 -1.97
CA GLY A 194 1.90 -17.51 -1.11
C GLY A 194 1.00 -16.43 -1.69
N GLU A 195 -0.27 -16.43 -1.28
CA GLU A 195 -1.27 -15.46 -1.76
C GLU A 195 -1.02 -14.06 -1.18
N TYR A 196 -0.50 -13.99 0.05
CA TYR A 196 -0.24 -12.74 0.78
C TYR A 196 1.11 -12.83 1.48
N VAL A 197 2.20 -12.52 0.78
CA VAL A 197 3.55 -12.55 1.37
C VAL A 197 3.98 -11.15 1.79
N GLU A 198 4.59 -11.03 2.97
CA GLU A 198 5.13 -9.79 3.51
C GLU A 198 6.09 -9.11 2.52
N SER A 199 5.80 -7.85 2.20
CA SER A 199 6.69 -6.99 1.43
C SER A 199 7.76 -6.35 2.33
N ARG A 200 8.86 -5.90 1.73
CA ARG A 200 10.00 -5.30 2.43
C ARG A 200 9.60 -4.06 3.24
N SER A 201 8.70 -3.24 2.72
CA SER A 201 8.22 -2.00 3.35
C SER A 201 7.29 -2.24 4.54
N GLY A 202 6.88 -3.49 4.78
CA GLY A 202 5.85 -3.82 5.77
C GLY A 202 4.45 -3.34 5.39
N LYS A 203 4.28 -2.76 4.18
CA LYS A 203 2.96 -2.43 3.59
C LYS A 203 2.33 -3.68 2.98
N ASP A 204 1.06 -3.57 2.58
CA ASP A 204 0.17 -4.64 2.13
C ASP A 204 0.86 -5.87 1.51
N PRO A 205 0.53 -7.10 1.97
CA PRO A 205 1.14 -8.32 1.46
C PRO A 205 0.88 -8.55 -0.02
N ILE A 206 1.83 -9.20 -0.69
CA ILE A 206 1.87 -9.32 -2.15
C ILE A 206 1.85 -10.80 -2.54
N GLU A 207 1.05 -11.13 -3.55
CA GLU A 207 0.97 -12.49 -4.09
C GLU A 207 2.25 -12.88 -4.82
N ASN A 208 2.77 -14.07 -4.51
CA ASN A 208 3.92 -14.70 -5.15
C ASN A 208 5.06 -13.71 -5.39
N LEU A 209 5.47 -13.06 -4.30
CA LEU A 209 6.47 -12.00 -4.30
C LEU A 209 7.80 -12.50 -4.85
N PHE A 210 8.42 -11.74 -5.75
CA PHE A 210 9.82 -11.95 -6.11
C PHE A 210 10.65 -10.70 -5.86
N LYS A 211 11.94 -10.92 -5.59
CA LYS A 211 12.95 -9.88 -5.39
C LYS A 211 14.16 -10.18 -6.25
N LEU A 212 14.71 -9.15 -6.88
CA LEU A 212 15.97 -9.20 -7.62
C LEU A 212 16.88 -8.10 -7.09
N SER A 213 18.11 -8.42 -6.71
CA SER A 213 19.13 -7.44 -6.32
C SER A 213 20.41 -7.66 -7.08
N THR A 214 21.08 -6.58 -7.47
CA THR A 214 22.40 -6.59 -8.11
C THR A 214 23.31 -5.59 -7.41
N ALA A 215 24.59 -5.91 -7.25
CA ALA A 215 25.56 -4.99 -6.65
C ALA A 215 26.94 -5.13 -7.29
N ILE A 216 27.66 -4.02 -7.31
CA ILE A 216 29.09 -3.96 -7.54
C ILE A 216 29.75 -3.85 -6.17
N ASN A 217 30.71 -4.72 -5.91
CA ASN A 217 31.40 -4.82 -4.64
C ASN A 217 32.88 -4.54 -4.85
N TYR A 218 33.48 -3.81 -3.91
CA TYR A 218 34.88 -3.45 -3.89
C TYR A 218 35.49 -3.82 -2.53
N LYS A 219 36.54 -4.63 -2.53
CA LYS A 219 37.26 -5.10 -1.35
C LYS A 219 38.63 -4.40 -1.27
N PRO A 220 38.72 -3.19 -0.68
CA PRO A 220 39.98 -2.45 -0.60
C PRO A 220 41.04 -3.12 0.28
N ILE A 221 40.61 -3.89 1.28
CA ILE A 221 41.45 -4.63 2.24
C ILE A 221 40.69 -5.90 2.65
N PRO A 222 41.38 -6.98 3.09
CA PRO A 222 40.74 -8.26 3.45
C PRO A 222 39.56 -8.14 4.42
N ILE A 223 39.65 -7.23 5.39
CA ILE A 223 38.62 -7.06 6.41
C ILE A 223 37.41 -6.25 5.94
N MET A 224 37.45 -5.55 4.80
CA MET A 224 36.39 -4.60 4.42
C MET A 224 35.94 -4.78 2.97
N THR A 225 34.63 -4.87 2.79
CA THR A 225 33.96 -4.82 1.49
C THR A 225 32.99 -3.64 1.48
N LEU A 226 33.11 -2.80 0.46
CA LEU A 226 32.18 -1.73 0.13
C LEU A 226 31.27 -2.20 -1.00
N SER A 227 29.96 -1.99 -0.88
CA SER A 227 29.02 -2.40 -1.92
C SER A 227 28.10 -1.25 -2.31
N THR A 228 27.81 -1.19 -3.61
CA THR A 228 26.80 -0.31 -4.18
C THR A 228 25.92 -1.12 -5.12
N GLY A 229 24.62 -1.06 -4.93
CA GLY A 229 23.72 -1.94 -5.65
C GLY A 229 22.30 -1.44 -5.75
N TYR A 230 21.48 -2.19 -6.47
CA TYR A 230 20.10 -1.89 -6.76
C TYR A 230 19.24 -3.11 -6.48
N SER A 231 18.10 -2.91 -5.82
CA SER A 231 17.10 -3.93 -5.54
C SER A 231 15.75 -3.55 -6.15
N TYR A 232 15.10 -4.53 -6.74
CA TYR A 232 13.73 -4.47 -7.20
C TYR A 232 12.90 -5.56 -6.53
N GLU A 233 11.70 -5.21 -6.09
CA GLU A 233 10.75 -6.13 -5.48
C GLU A 233 9.37 -5.95 -6.13
N LYS A 234 8.72 -7.06 -6.48
CA LYS A 234 7.40 -7.05 -7.12
C LYS A 234 6.39 -6.29 -6.24
N GLY A 235 5.73 -5.29 -6.80
CA GLY A 235 4.73 -4.47 -6.10
C GLY A 235 5.31 -3.52 -5.04
N GLY A 236 6.64 -3.36 -5.01
CA GLY A 236 7.36 -2.43 -4.11
C GLY A 236 8.20 -1.38 -4.87
N GLU A 237 8.91 -0.56 -4.11
CA GLU A 237 9.77 0.50 -4.62
C GLU A 237 11.12 -0.01 -5.11
N GLN A 238 11.68 0.73 -6.08
CA GLN A 238 13.05 0.57 -6.56
C GLN A 238 14.02 1.16 -5.54
N ASP A 239 15.07 0.43 -5.19
CA ASP A 239 15.90 0.79 -4.05
C ASP A 239 17.39 0.76 -4.39
N PHE A 240 18.09 1.86 -4.10
CA PHE A 240 19.54 1.97 -4.25
C PHE A 240 20.19 1.79 -2.88
N ASN A 241 21.08 0.82 -2.79
CA ASN A 241 21.68 0.36 -1.55
C ASN A 241 23.18 0.66 -1.52
N VAL A 242 23.64 1.21 -0.39
CA VAL A 242 25.07 1.30 -0.05
C VAL A 242 25.31 0.48 1.20
N GLY A 243 26.26 -0.44 1.12
CA GLY A 243 26.60 -1.37 2.21
C GLY A 243 28.08 -1.32 2.57
N VAL A 244 28.36 -1.57 3.85
CA VAL A 244 29.72 -1.83 4.34
C VAL A 244 29.68 -3.16 5.09
N GLN A 245 30.57 -4.06 4.71
CA GLN A 245 30.74 -5.37 5.31
C GLN A 245 32.15 -5.51 5.85
N GLY A 246 32.27 -5.93 7.10
CA GLY A 246 33.51 -6.23 7.78
C GLY A 246 33.67 -7.74 8.01
N THR A 247 34.68 -8.36 7.42
CA THR A 247 34.95 -9.81 7.56
C THR A 247 36.22 -10.04 8.36
N TYR A 248 36.10 -10.54 9.58
CA TYR A 248 37.24 -10.82 10.45
C TYR A 248 37.59 -12.31 10.43
N ARG A 249 38.81 -12.64 10.01
CA ARG A 249 39.33 -14.01 9.99
C ARG A 249 39.96 -14.33 11.36
N LEU A 250 39.45 -15.35 12.04
CA LEU A 250 39.99 -15.76 13.33
C LEU A 250 41.36 -16.43 13.09
N GLY A 251 42.36 -16.08 13.92
CA GLY A 251 43.71 -16.64 13.80
C GLY A 251 44.65 -15.96 12.80
N VAL A 252 44.14 -15.06 11.95
CA VAL A 252 44.99 -14.28 11.05
C VAL A 252 45.43 -12.99 11.77
N PRO A 253 46.74 -12.68 11.84
CA PRO A 253 47.23 -11.45 12.47
C PRO A 253 46.52 -10.21 11.93
N LEU A 254 46.10 -9.31 12.83
CA LEU A 254 45.31 -8.13 12.47
C LEU A 254 45.99 -7.28 11.37
N ALA A 255 47.31 -7.16 11.41
CA ALA A 255 48.09 -6.44 10.39
C ALA A 255 47.85 -6.96 8.97
N LYS A 256 47.77 -8.29 8.78
CA LYS A 256 47.46 -8.90 7.47
C LYS A 256 46.04 -8.63 7.02
N GLN A 257 45.09 -8.47 7.95
CA GLN A 257 43.69 -8.20 7.61
C GLN A 257 43.47 -6.76 7.13
N PHE A 258 44.38 -5.83 7.45
CA PHE A 258 44.41 -4.45 6.96
C PHE A 258 45.41 -4.23 5.81
N ASP A 259 46.15 -5.27 5.42
CA ASP A 259 47.10 -5.18 4.32
C ASP A 259 46.38 -5.26 2.98
N ARG A 260 46.48 -4.19 2.18
CA ARG A 260 45.87 -4.11 0.86
C ARG A 260 46.43 -5.15 -0.11
N THR A 261 47.69 -5.57 0.04
CA THR A 261 48.30 -6.58 -0.83
C THR A 261 47.75 -7.98 -0.58
N GLU A 262 47.24 -8.24 0.62
CA GLU A 262 46.57 -9.48 1.00
C GLU A 262 45.09 -9.50 0.53
N ALA A 263 44.55 -8.39 0.04
CA ALA A 263 43.20 -8.37 -0.53
C ALA A 263 43.12 -9.27 -1.78
N ASP A 264 44.21 -9.36 -2.56
CA ASP A 264 44.31 -10.21 -3.75
C ASP A 264 44.72 -11.66 -3.45
N SER A 265 45.19 -11.98 -2.23
CA SER A 265 45.51 -13.36 -1.80
C SER A 265 44.29 -14.16 -1.32
N ASP A 266 43.18 -13.48 -1.01
CA ASP A 266 41.89 -14.06 -0.56
C ASP A 266 41.07 -14.75 -1.68
N PHE A 267 41.67 -14.97 -2.84
CA PHE A 267 41.01 -15.58 -4.01
C PHE A 267 41.56 -16.97 -4.36
N SER A 268 42.33 -17.60 -3.48
CA SER A 268 42.62 -19.04 -3.61
C SER A 268 41.33 -19.82 -3.30
N ILE A 269 41.16 -21.01 -3.88
CA ILE A 269 39.98 -21.83 -3.52
C ILE A 269 39.99 -22.16 -2.03
N ALA A 270 41.17 -22.43 -1.46
CA ALA A 270 41.35 -22.70 -0.04
C ALA A 270 40.82 -21.56 0.85
N SER A 271 41.05 -20.28 0.49
CA SER A 271 40.61 -19.14 1.31
C SER A 271 39.09 -18.98 1.38
N HIS A 272 38.35 -19.60 0.46
CA HIS A 272 36.88 -19.65 0.46
C HIS A 272 36.31 -20.84 1.25
N PHE A 273 37.14 -21.78 1.71
CA PHE A 273 36.67 -22.99 2.38
C PHE A 273 35.91 -22.68 3.67
N LEU A 274 36.36 -21.66 4.41
CA LEU A 274 35.72 -21.13 5.63
C LEU A 274 34.79 -19.93 5.38
N ASP A 275 34.40 -19.64 4.14
CA ASP A 275 33.44 -18.56 3.86
C ASP A 275 32.09 -18.82 4.52
N LEU A 276 31.41 -17.76 4.97
CA LEU A 276 30.07 -17.95 5.53
C LEU A 276 29.08 -18.38 4.44
N VAL A 277 28.08 -19.15 4.84
CA VAL A 277 27.01 -19.56 3.91
C VAL A 277 26.24 -18.34 3.44
N ASP A 278 26.16 -18.15 2.12
CA ASP A 278 25.50 -16.99 1.52
C ASP A 278 24.00 -17.27 1.30
N ARG A 279 23.17 -16.72 2.19
CA ARG A 279 21.71 -16.93 2.24
C ARG A 279 20.97 -15.69 2.74
N ASP A 280 19.63 -15.72 2.71
CA ASP A 280 18.79 -14.68 3.30
C ASP A 280 18.44 -15.00 4.75
N HIS A 281 18.94 -14.17 5.65
CA HIS A 281 18.72 -14.29 7.08
C HIS A 281 17.36 -13.74 7.53
N ASN A 282 16.65 -12.97 6.69
CA ASN A 282 15.37 -12.38 7.09
C ASN A 282 14.20 -13.34 6.86
N VAL A 283 13.40 -13.57 7.90
CA VAL A 283 12.23 -14.45 7.84
C VAL A 283 11.01 -13.66 7.39
N ARG A 284 10.62 -13.84 6.11
CA ARG A 284 9.36 -13.29 5.59
C ARG A 284 8.16 -14.12 6.02
N LEU A 285 7.06 -13.43 6.29
CA LEU A 285 5.80 -14.07 6.66
C LEU A 285 4.83 -14.14 5.47
N GLU A 286 4.07 -15.21 5.44
CA GLU A 286 2.85 -15.37 4.66
C GLU A 286 1.66 -15.13 5.59
N TYR A 287 0.63 -14.43 5.09
CA TYR A 287 -0.56 -14.06 5.82
C TYR A 287 -1.81 -14.72 5.23
N ARG A 288 -2.83 -14.93 6.08
CA ARG A 288 -4.17 -15.29 5.64
C ARG A 288 -5.21 -14.76 6.62
N LYS A 289 -6.46 -14.63 6.17
CA LYS A 289 -7.57 -14.35 7.09
C LYS A 289 -7.79 -15.51 8.04
N LYS A 290 -7.90 -15.22 9.34
CA LYS A 290 -8.25 -16.21 10.34
C LYS A 290 -9.70 -16.65 10.12
N LEU A 291 -9.89 -17.95 9.91
CA LEU A 291 -11.23 -18.54 9.84
C LEU A 291 -11.82 -18.63 11.24
N GLU A 292 -13.11 -18.34 11.37
CA GLU A 292 -13.85 -18.56 12.61
C GLU A 292 -14.17 -20.06 12.76
N GLU A 293 -14.03 -20.60 13.98
CA GLU A 293 -14.41 -21.98 14.30
C GLU A 293 -15.94 -22.09 14.38
N VAL A 294 -16.56 -22.25 13.22
CA VAL A 294 -18.01 -22.31 13.06
C VAL A 294 -18.41 -23.68 12.52
N LEU A 295 -19.21 -24.42 13.29
CA LEU A 295 -19.78 -25.69 12.88
C LEU A 295 -21.23 -25.48 12.41
N LEU A 296 -21.54 -25.99 11.22
CA LEU A 296 -22.89 -26.01 10.66
C LEU A 296 -23.39 -27.45 10.59
N THR A 297 -24.41 -27.78 11.38
CA THR A 297 -25.03 -29.11 11.41
C THR A 297 -26.54 -29.02 11.27
N PHE A 298 -27.18 -30.10 10.79
CA PHE A 298 -28.62 -30.23 10.91
C PHE A 298 -29.00 -30.66 12.34
N ASN A 299 -30.15 -30.16 12.82
CA ASN A 299 -30.70 -30.51 14.12
C ASN A 299 -31.18 -31.97 14.20
N THR A 300 -31.32 -32.64 13.04
CA THR A 300 -31.72 -34.04 12.88
C THR A 300 -31.11 -34.60 11.59
N SER A 301 -30.96 -35.92 11.49
CA SER A 301 -30.49 -36.60 10.28
C SER A 301 -31.61 -36.96 9.31
N THR A 302 -32.86 -37.04 9.78
CA THR A 302 -34.03 -37.34 8.94
C THR A 302 -35.25 -36.50 9.32
N ILE A 303 -36.09 -36.18 8.34
CA ILE A 303 -37.44 -35.62 8.54
C ILE A 303 -38.44 -36.20 7.54
N THR A 304 -39.71 -36.27 7.94
CA THR A 304 -40.83 -36.57 7.04
C THR A 304 -41.65 -35.31 6.82
N MET A 305 -41.96 -34.99 5.57
CA MET A 305 -42.73 -33.81 5.19
C MET A 305 -43.85 -34.17 4.22
N MET A 306 -45.03 -33.61 4.43
CA MET A 306 -46.12 -33.71 3.47
C MET A 306 -45.81 -32.85 2.24
N GLU A 307 -46.15 -33.30 1.04
CA GLU A 307 -45.89 -32.53 -0.19
C GLU A 307 -46.46 -31.11 -0.13
N GLY A 308 -45.73 -30.14 -0.69
CA GLY A 308 -46.09 -28.72 -0.67
C GLY A 308 -45.93 -28.00 0.68
N SER A 309 -45.69 -28.72 1.79
CA SER A 309 -45.40 -28.11 3.08
C SER A 309 -44.05 -27.37 3.06
N LYS A 310 -43.94 -26.28 3.82
CA LYS A 310 -42.74 -25.45 3.91
C LYS A 310 -42.06 -25.57 5.26
N LYS A 311 -40.73 -25.55 5.29
CA LYS A 311 -39.94 -25.48 6.52
C LYS A 311 -38.77 -24.51 6.37
N ALA A 312 -38.60 -23.61 7.34
CA ALA A 312 -37.51 -22.63 7.33
C ALA A 312 -36.17 -23.33 7.54
N LEU A 313 -35.17 -23.03 6.71
CA LEU A 313 -33.82 -23.59 6.86
C LEU A 313 -33.21 -23.22 8.21
N SER A 314 -33.46 -22.00 8.72
CA SER A 314 -33.00 -21.54 10.03
C SER A 314 -33.51 -22.38 11.21
N GLY A 315 -34.62 -23.12 11.04
CA GLY A 315 -35.15 -24.06 12.03
C GLY A 315 -34.63 -25.50 11.86
N LEU A 316 -33.92 -25.79 10.77
CA LEU A 316 -33.40 -27.12 10.45
C LEU A 316 -31.91 -27.28 10.79
N VAL A 317 -31.17 -26.18 10.85
CA VAL A 317 -29.72 -26.18 11.12
C VAL A 317 -29.39 -25.51 12.44
N SER A 318 -28.31 -25.96 13.08
CA SER A 318 -27.65 -25.27 14.17
C SER A 318 -26.29 -24.77 13.71
N LEU A 319 -25.96 -23.55 14.14
CA LEU A 319 -24.67 -22.92 13.92
C LEU A 319 -24.02 -22.71 15.29
N SER A 320 -22.89 -23.34 15.56
CA SER A 320 -22.11 -23.06 16.78
C SER A 320 -21.25 -21.80 16.55
N GLY A 321 -21.45 -20.76 17.37
CA GLY A 321 -20.73 -19.48 17.24
C GLY A 321 -21.66 -18.27 17.17
N THR A 322 -21.11 -17.10 16.84
CA THR A 322 -21.85 -15.83 16.82
C THR A 322 -22.86 -15.80 15.66
N LYS A 323 -24.15 -16.00 15.97
CA LYS A 323 -25.25 -16.04 14.99
C LYS A 323 -25.40 -14.77 14.13
N SER A 324 -24.78 -13.66 14.53
CA SER A 324 -24.89 -12.34 13.89
C SER A 324 -24.12 -12.18 12.57
N GLN A 325 -23.50 -13.23 12.04
CA GLN A 325 -22.59 -13.10 10.89
C GLN A 325 -23.01 -13.81 9.60
N VAL A 326 -24.10 -14.57 9.52
CA VAL A 326 -24.46 -15.23 8.24
C VAL A 326 -25.04 -14.20 7.25
N THR A 327 -24.36 -13.98 6.13
CA THR A 327 -24.77 -13.04 5.06
C THR A 327 -25.61 -13.71 3.98
N SER A 328 -25.37 -14.99 3.71
CA SER A 328 -26.19 -15.77 2.79
C SER A 328 -26.15 -17.27 3.11
N TRP A 329 -27.16 -17.97 2.61
CA TRP A 329 -27.27 -19.43 2.67
C TRP A 329 -27.29 -19.97 1.23
N VAL A 330 -26.80 -21.17 0.98
CA VAL A 330 -26.93 -21.86 -0.31
C VAL A 330 -27.29 -23.32 -0.03
N ALA A 331 -28.27 -23.85 -0.74
CA ALA A 331 -28.66 -25.26 -0.62
C ALA A 331 -28.09 -26.07 -1.79
N TYR A 332 -27.68 -27.30 -1.52
CA TYR A 332 -27.22 -28.27 -2.52
C TYR A 332 -27.74 -29.68 -2.18
N GLY A 333 -27.50 -30.65 -3.07
CA GLY A 333 -28.14 -31.98 -3.01
C GLY A 333 -29.40 -32.08 -3.89
N SER A 334 -30.11 -33.21 -3.82
CA SER A 334 -31.31 -33.44 -4.64
C SER A 334 -32.49 -32.55 -4.24
N ALA A 335 -32.51 -32.03 -3.01
CA ALA A 335 -33.51 -31.09 -2.51
C ALA A 335 -33.29 -29.62 -2.93
N LYS A 336 -32.16 -29.29 -3.58
CA LYS A 336 -31.73 -27.89 -3.79
C LYS A 336 -32.72 -27.03 -4.57
N HIS A 337 -33.40 -27.64 -5.54
CA HIS A 337 -34.31 -26.94 -6.45
C HIS A 337 -35.61 -26.51 -5.76
N ASP A 338 -35.90 -27.10 -4.60
CA ASP A 338 -37.10 -26.81 -3.83
C ASP A 338 -36.85 -25.85 -2.66
N VAL A 339 -35.67 -25.23 -2.62
CA VAL A 339 -35.30 -24.17 -1.66
C VAL A 339 -35.48 -22.80 -2.31
N SER A 340 -36.24 -21.91 -1.66
CA SER A 340 -36.52 -20.56 -2.16
C SER A 340 -35.25 -19.68 -2.26
N THR A 341 -35.10 -18.94 -3.35
CA THR A 341 -33.93 -18.08 -3.61
C THR A 341 -34.11 -16.60 -3.24
N GLN A 342 -35.33 -16.16 -2.88
CA GLN A 342 -35.69 -14.73 -2.83
C GLN A 342 -35.74 -14.09 -1.43
N ASP A 343 -35.57 -14.85 -0.33
CA ASP A 343 -35.77 -14.31 1.03
C ASP A 343 -34.65 -14.70 2.02
N ARG A 344 -34.39 -13.84 3.02
CA ARG A 344 -33.30 -14.05 4.01
C ARG A 344 -33.51 -15.29 4.88
N THR A 345 -34.75 -15.75 5.03
CA THR A 345 -35.16 -16.87 5.88
C THR A 345 -35.23 -18.22 5.17
N LYS A 346 -34.88 -18.29 3.86
CA LYS A 346 -34.87 -19.47 2.97
C LYS A 346 -35.71 -20.67 3.41
N PHE A 347 -36.80 -20.95 2.71
CA PHE A 347 -37.64 -22.11 2.98
C PHE A 347 -37.34 -23.26 2.04
N TYR A 348 -37.30 -24.49 2.56
CA TYR A 348 -37.48 -25.70 1.76
C TYR A 348 -38.97 -25.99 1.63
N THR A 349 -39.44 -26.20 0.40
CA THR A 349 -40.80 -26.64 0.10
C THR A 349 -40.75 -28.10 -0.31
N ALA A 350 -41.48 -28.99 0.35
CA ALA A 350 -41.48 -30.39 -0.03
C ALA A 350 -41.99 -30.54 -1.48
N PRO A 351 -41.22 -31.19 -2.38
CA PRO A 351 -41.61 -31.36 -3.77
C PRO A 351 -42.81 -32.30 -3.90
N ARG A 352 -43.27 -32.48 -5.14
CA ARG A 352 -44.33 -33.43 -5.50
C ARG A 352 -44.03 -34.83 -4.96
N TYR A 353 -44.97 -35.41 -4.19
CA TYR A 353 -44.99 -36.84 -3.93
C TYR A 353 -45.20 -37.60 -5.24
N LYS A 354 -44.36 -38.61 -5.49
CA LYS A 354 -44.42 -39.46 -6.67
C LYS A 354 -45.02 -40.81 -6.30
N ASP A 355 -46.11 -41.18 -6.96
CA ASP A 355 -46.75 -42.48 -6.77
C ASP A 355 -45.91 -43.63 -7.36
N ASN A 356 -46.30 -44.88 -7.09
CA ASN A 356 -45.54 -46.06 -7.53
C ASN A 356 -45.43 -46.15 -9.06
N VAL A 357 -46.44 -45.68 -9.80
CA VAL A 357 -46.44 -45.70 -11.27
C VAL A 357 -45.41 -44.71 -11.81
N THR A 358 -45.35 -43.52 -11.23
CA THR A 358 -44.39 -42.47 -11.60
C THR A 358 -42.97 -42.93 -11.25
N ARG A 359 -42.77 -43.46 -10.04
CA ARG A 359 -41.45 -43.91 -9.53
C ARG A 359 -40.80 -45.01 -10.36
N LEU A 360 -41.60 -45.96 -10.86
CA LEU A 360 -41.10 -47.05 -11.71
C LEU A 360 -40.73 -46.56 -13.12
N ARG A 361 -41.33 -45.46 -13.59
CA ARG A 361 -41.11 -44.91 -14.93
C ARG A 361 -39.87 -44.01 -15.03
N ASP A 362 -39.58 -43.23 -13.99
CA ASP A 362 -38.49 -42.24 -13.96
C ASP A 362 -37.37 -42.59 -12.96
N ASN A 363 -37.40 -43.80 -12.38
CA ASN A 363 -36.47 -44.29 -11.36
C ASN A 363 -36.32 -43.35 -10.15
N SER A 364 -37.41 -42.66 -9.78
CA SER A 364 -37.39 -41.66 -8.72
C SER A 364 -37.79 -42.20 -7.33
N ILE A 365 -37.32 -41.49 -6.31
CA ILE A 365 -37.58 -41.79 -4.90
C ILE A 365 -38.26 -40.59 -4.24
N ASN A 366 -39.08 -40.84 -3.21
CA ASN A 366 -39.65 -39.78 -2.36
C ASN A 366 -38.71 -39.40 -1.20
N GLN A 367 -37.41 -39.64 -1.37
CA GLN A 367 -36.36 -39.32 -0.41
C GLN A 367 -35.36 -38.37 -1.05
N TYR A 368 -35.13 -37.23 -0.42
CA TYR A 368 -34.28 -36.16 -0.92
C TYR A 368 -33.18 -35.86 0.07
N GLU A 369 -32.00 -35.53 -0.45
CA GLU A 369 -30.85 -35.13 0.34
C GLU A 369 -30.72 -33.62 0.27
N LEU A 370 -30.76 -32.98 1.43
CA LEU A 370 -30.50 -31.56 1.56
C LEU A 370 -29.15 -31.37 2.25
N PHE A 371 -28.29 -30.59 1.61
CA PHE A 371 -27.12 -30.01 2.24
C PHE A 371 -27.23 -28.50 2.22
N VAL A 372 -26.61 -27.86 3.21
CA VAL A 372 -26.66 -26.40 3.36
C VAL A 372 -25.25 -25.85 3.56
N GLU A 373 -25.01 -24.74 2.88
CA GLU A 373 -23.83 -23.89 2.98
C GLU A 373 -24.25 -22.53 3.56
N ALA A 374 -23.49 -22.00 4.52
CA ALA A 374 -23.63 -20.65 5.04
C ALA A 374 -22.38 -19.83 4.71
N LYS A 375 -22.59 -18.62 4.18
CA LYS A 375 -21.53 -17.62 4.01
C LYS A 375 -21.55 -16.65 5.19
N LEU A 376 -20.45 -16.55 5.92
CA LEU A 376 -20.28 -15.61 7.03
C LEU A 376 -19.91 -14.20 6.53
N ALA A 377 -20.01 -13.18 7.39
CA ALA A 377 -19.68 -11.79 7.11
C ALA A 377 -18.18 -11.60 6.84
N THR A 378 -17.37 -12.49 7.40
CA THR A 378 -15.93 -12.63 7.09
C THR A 378 -15.66 -13.14 5.67
N GLY A 379 -16.69 -13.63 4.96
CA GLY A 379 -16.58 -14.29 3.67
C GLY A 379 -16.35 -15.80 3.74
N GLN A 380 -16.08 -16.36 4.93
CA GLN A 380 -15.90 -17.79 5.15
C GLN A 380 -17.18 -18.56 4.79
N VAL A 381 -16.97 -19.73 4.18
CA VAL A 381 -18.04 -20.64 3.76
C VAL A 381 -18.00 -21.89 4.62
N VAL A 382 -19.08 -22.18 5.36
CA VAL A 382 -19.23 -23.39 6.17
C VAL A 382 -20.35 -24.27 5.62
N ARG A 383 -20.17 -25.59 5.66
CA ARG A 383 -21.04 -26.56 5.00
C ARG A 383 -21.41 -27.69 5.95
N THR A 384 -22.63 -28.21 5.82
CA THR A 384 -23.02 -29.47 6.44
C THR A 384 -22.25 -30.63 5.81
N THR A 385 -21.59 -31.48 6.61
CA THR A 385 -20.85 -32.65 6.12
C THR A 385 -21.72 -33.88 5.88
N THR A 386 -22.87 -33.96 6.53
CA THR A 386 -23.89 -35.00 6.33
C THR A 386 -25.19 -34.39 5.79
N PRO A 387 -25.91 -35.08 4.89
CA PRO A 387 -27.19 -34.59 4.40
C PRO A 387 -28.29 -34.75 5.44
N LEU A 388 -29.28 -33.86 5.38
CA LEU A 388 -30.60 -34.13 5.94
C LEU A 388 -31.39 -34.98 4.92
N LEU A 389 -31.83 -36.16 5.34
CA LEU A 389 -32.69 -37.02 4.53
C LEU A 389 -34.16 -36.63 4.73
N ILE A 390 -34.81 -36.18 3.66
CA ILE A 390 -36.18 -35.69 3.65
C ILE A 390 -37.06 -36.71 2.95
N THR A 391 -37.99 -37.33 3.68
CA THR A 391 -39.00 -38.23 3.09
C THR A 391 -40.30 -37.47 2.84
N VAL A 392 -40.78 -37.45 1.59
CA VAL A 392 -42.03 -36.79 1.20
C VAL A 392 -43.21 -37.76 1.26
N THR A 393 -44.33 -37.33 1.81
CA THR A 393 -45.62 -38.06 1.85
C THR A 393 -46.72 -37.32 1.07
N PRO A 394 -47.73 -38.01 0.52
CA PRO A 394 -48.80 -37.36 -0.22
C PRO A 394 -49.75 -36.61 0.71
N ASP A 395 -50.30 -35.48 0.26
CA ASP A 395 -51.37 -34.77 0.95
C ASP A 395 -52.73 -35.34 0.49
N GLN A 396 -53.39 -36.06 1.39
CA GLN A 396 -54.71 -36.67 1.17
C GLN A 396 -55.87 -35.81 1.70
N THR A 397 -55.59 -34.58 2.14
CA THR A 397 -56.59 -33.69 2.73
C THR A 397 -57.40 -33.01 1.62
N PRO A 398 -58.73 -33.19 1.54
CA PRO A 398 -59.54 -32.50 0.54
C PRO A 398 -59.53 -30.99 0.79
N SER A 399 -59.50 -30.21 -0.29
CA SER A 399 -59.63 -28.75 -0.25
C SER A 399 -60.98 -28.35 -0.81
N LEU A 400 -61.77 -27.62 -0.02
CA LEU A 400 -63.02 -27.04 -0.48
C LEU A 400 -62.78 -26.04 -1.63
N GLU A 401 -61.70 -25.26 -1.57
CA GLU A 401 -61.38 -24.24 -2.59
C GLU A 401 -60.93 -24.81 -3.94
N LYS A 402 -60.39 -26.03 -3.98
CA LYS A 402 -59.87 -26.67 -5.22
C LYS A 402 -60.77 -27.79 -5.73
N SER A 403 -61.52 -28.43 -4.85
CA SER A 403 -62.50 -29.43 -5.24
C SER A 403 -63.70 -28.79 -5.91
N ARG A 404 -64.30 -29.48 -6.87
CA ARG A 404 -65.40 -28.96 -7.66
C ARG A 404 -66.49 -30.01 -7.71
N LEU A 405 -67.72 -29.54 -7.52
CA LEU A 405 -68.91 -30.28 -7.89
C LEU A 405 -69.51 -29.54 -9.08
N THR A 406 -69.50 -30.18 -10.24
CA THR A 406 -70.11 -29.64 -11.45
C THR A 406 -71.37 -30.43 -11.74
N ILE A 407 -72.38 -29.70 -12.18
CA ILE A 407 -73.63 -30.26 -12.65
C ILE A 407 -73.77 -29.79 -14.09
N GLN A 408 -73.89 -30.74 -15.02
CA GLN A 408 -74.09 -30.45 -16.43
C GLN A 408 -75.41 -31.03 -16.89
N SER A 409 -76.26 -30.22 -17.53
CA SER A 409 -77.44 -30.74 -18.20
C SER A 409 -77.03 -31.65 -19.36
N ILE A 410 -77.58 -32.85 -19.38
CA ILE A 410 -77.40 -33.85 -20.42
C ILE A 410 -78.76 -34.14 -21.04
N ASN A 411 -78.83 -34.08 -22.37
CA ASN A 411 -79.97 -34.66 -23.07
C ASN A 411 -79.89 -36.18 -22.92
N PRO A 412 -81.01 -36.90 -22.68
CA PRO A 412 -80.98 -38.34 -22.57
C PRO A 412 -80.41 -38.95 -23.86
N ILE A 413 -79.27 -39.65 -23.73
CA ILE A 413 -78.65 -40.41 -24.83
C ILE A 413 -79.55 -41.63 -25.12
N ASN A 414 -79.97 -41.77 -26.39
CA ASN A 414 -80.82 -42.80 -26.96
C ASN A 414 -80.62 -44.23 -26.39
N GLY A 415 -81.72 -44.87 -25.99
CA GLY A 415 -81.80 -46.32 -25.76
C GLY A 415 -83.11 -46.75 -25.10
N ASP A 416 -83.95 -47.46 -25.85
CA ASP A 416 -85.20 -48.16 -25.49
C ASP A 416 -86.48 -47.33 -25.29
N SER A 417 -87.18 -47.20 -26.42
CA SER A 417 -88.61 -46.88 -26.50
C SER A 417 -89.47 -48.11 -26.18
N LYS A 418 -90.33 -48.01 -25.16
CA LYS A 418 -91.74 -48.50 -25.11
C LYS A 418 -92.22 -48.63 -23.67
N THR A 419 -92.97 -47.64 -23.18
CA THR A 419 -94.32 -47.74 -22.59
C THR A 419 -94.69 -46.43 -21.88
N ALA A 420 -95.96 -46.05 -22.03
CA ALA A 420 -96.64 -44.79 -21.72
C ALA A 420 -96.17 -43.92 -20.53
N GLY A 421 -95.94 -42.63 -20.83
CA GLY A 421 -96.44 -41.50 -20.03
C GLY A 421 -95.51 -40.83 -19.01
N ILE A 422 -94.42 -40.16 -19.44
CA ILE A 422 -93.74 -39.07 -18.69
C ILE A 422 -93.02 -38.14 -19.71
N ASN A 423 -93.09 -36.82 -19.55
CA ASN A 423 -92.26 -35.86 -20.30
C ASN A 423 -90.78 -36.16 -20.05
N GLN A 424 -89.96 -36.14 -21.11
CA GLN A 424 -88.50 -36.22 -20.99
C GLN A 424 -87.99 -34.93 -20.35
N THR A 425 -87.68 -34.98 -19.06
CA THR A 425 -86.92 -33.96 -18.34
C THR A 425 -85.43 -34.18 -18.61
N ASP A 426 -84.69 -33.09 -18.83
CA ASP A 426 -83.22 -33.12 -18.96
C ASP A 426 -82.61 -33.95 -17.82
N GLY A 427 -81.56 -34.72 -18.10
CA GLY A 427 -80.75 -35.33 -17.05
C GLY A 427 -79.68 -34.35 -16.58
N LEU A 428 -79.13 -34.56 -15.40
CA LEU A 428 -77.95 -33.86 -14.92
C LEU A 428 -76.81 -34.88 -14.77
N LEU A 429 -75.70 -34.70 -15.48
CA LEU A 429 -74.46 -35.37 -15.15
C LEU A 429 -73.83 -34.64 -13.96
N VAL A 430 -73.70 -35.35 -12.85
CA VAL A 430 -73.07 -34.85 -11.64
C VAL A 430 -71.65 -35.38 -11.60
N SER A 431 -70.69 -34.48 -11.71
CA SER A 431 -69.27 -34.81 -11.68
C SER A 431 -68.65 -34.12 -10.46
N ALA A 432 -68.20 -34.90 -9.48
CA ALA A 432 -67.51 -34.41 -8.31
C ALA A 432 -66.03 -34.77 -8.41
N SER A 433 -65.16 -33.76 -8.45
CA SER A 433 -63.72 -33.93 -8.49
C SER A 433 -63.12 -33.34 -7.21
N PHE A 434 -62.54 -34.21 -6.39
CA PHE A 434 -61.88 -33.81 -5.15
C PHE A 434 -60.39 -33.63 -5.37
N PHE A 435 -59.92 -32.44 -4.99
CA PHE A 435 -58.52 -32.07 -5.05
C PHE A 435 -58.04 -31.62 -3.69
N ASN A 436 -56.77 -31.88 -3.36
CA ASN A 436 -56.13 -31.25 -2.21
C ASN A 436 -55.86 -29.76 -2.46
N VAL A 437 -55.31 -29.05 -1.47
CA VAL A 437 -55.05 -27.60 -1.54
C VAL A 437 -54.09 -27.22 -2.68
N LEU A 438 -53.26 -28.17 -3.12
CA LEU A 438 -52.32 -28.03 -4.23
C LEU A 438 -52.97 -28.29 -5.61
N GLY A 439 -54.27 -28.57 -5.67
CA GLY A 439 -55.01 -28.85 -6.90
C GLY A 439 -54.78 -30.24 -7.48
N ARG A 440 -54.44 -31.23 -6.63
CA ARG A 440 -54.15 -32.60 -7.08
C ARG A 440 -55.25 -33.59 -6.76
N PRO A 441 -55.57 -34.51 -7.67
CA PRO A 441 -56.72 -35.39 -7.53
C PRO A 441 -56.55 -36.35 -6.35
N LEU A 442 -57.57 -36.45 -5.51
CA LEU A 442 -57.63 -37.43 -4.43
C LEU A 442 -58.15 -38.76 -4.98
N VAL A 443 -57.23 -39.67 -5.29
CA VAL A 443 -57.50 -40.93 -6.00
C VAL A 443 -57.91 -42.05 -5.04
N SER A 444 -58.81 -42.93 -5.49
CA SER A 444 -59.29 -44.12 -4.76
C SER A 444 -59.89 -43.81 -3.38
N GLN A 445 -60.41 -42.59 -3.23
CA GLN A 445 -61.12 -42.17 -2.03
C GLN A 445 -62.61 -42.46 -2.19
N LEU A 446 -63.28 -42.87 -1.11
CA LEU A 446 -64.71 -43.15 -1.12
C LEU A 446 -65.49 -41.83 -1.04
N VAL A 447 -66.28 -41.52 -2.06
CA VAL A 447 -67.08 -40.29 -2.17
C VAL A 447 -68.56 -40.63 -2.15
N THR A 448 -69.34 -39.92 -1.35
CA THR A 448 -70.80 -40.04 -1.29
C THR A 448 -71.47 -38.92 -2.09
N LEU A 449 -72.30 -39.23 -3.08
CA LEU A 449 -73.14 -38.27 -3.80
C LEU A 449 -74.60 -38.37 -3.31
N LYS A 450 -75.23 -37.23 -3.02
CA LYS A 450 -76.60 -37.12 -2.50
C LYS A 450 -77.37 -36.03 -3.24
N ALA A 451 -78.60 -36.33 -3.68
CA ALA A 451 -79.55 -35.36 -4.23
C ALA A 451 -80.76 -35.19 -3.31
N ASP A 452 -81.27 -33.97 -3.16
CA ASP A 452 -82.34 -33.64 -2.19
C ASP A 452 -83.69 -33.28 -2.82
N LEU A 453 -83.86 -33.41 -4.14
CA LEU A 453 -85.15 -33.20 -4.81
C LEU A 453 -86.00 -34.47 -4.76
N LYS A 454 -87.27 -34.33 -4.36
CA LYS A 454 -88.22 -35.44 -4.30
C LYS A 454 -88.45 -36.01 -5.71
N GLY A 455 -88.36 -37.33 -5.84
CA GLY A 455 -88.48 -38.00 -7.15
C GLY A 455 -87.21 -37.97 -8.01
N SER A 456 -86.11 -37.37 -7.55
CA SER A 456 -84.79 -37.48 -8.19
C SER A 456 -84.06 -38.77 -7.82
N TYR A 457 -83.31 -39.34 -8.76
CA TYR A 457 -82.52 -40.56 -8.54
C TYR A 457 -81.29 -40.61 -9.44
N PHE A 458 -80.19 -41.13 -8.91
CA PHE A 458 -79.01 -41.47 -9.71
C PHE A 458 -79.25 -42.78 -10.45
N LYS A 459 -79.09 -42.79 -11.77
CA LYS A 459 -79.34 -43.93 -12.66
C LYS A 459 -78.51 -45.16 -12.28
N GLU A 460 -77.29 -44.97 -11.80
CA GLU A 460 -76.29 -46.02 -11.55
C GLU A 460 -76.71 -47.01 -10.46
N LYS A 461 -77.51 -46.58 -9.49
CA LYS A 461 -77.97 -47.42 -8.37
C LYS A 461 -79.48 -47.28 -8.10
N ASN A 462 -80.19 -46.49 -8.90
CA ASN A 462 -81.61 -46.17 -8.73
C ASN A 462 -81.97 -45.68 -7.31
N LYS A 463 -81.11 -44.80 -6.76
CA LYS A 463 -81.25 -44.24 -5.40
C LYS A 463 -80.92 -42.74 -5.42
N PRO A 464 -81.46 -41.96 -4.48
CA PRO A 464 -81.12 -40.54 -4.33
C PRO A 464 -79.72 -40.31 -3.72
N VAL A 465 -79.07 -41.38 -3.21
CA VAL A 465 -77.71 -41.35 -2.64
C VAL A 465 -76.91 -42.55 -3.16
N ILE A 466 -75.68 -42.31 -3.60
CA ILE A 466 -74.73 -43.34 -4.06
C ILE A 466 -73.33 -43.10 -3.49
N GLU A 467 -72.54 -44.17 -3.37
CA GLU A 467 -71.13 -44.11 -2.98
C GLU A 467 -70.25 -44.69 -4.09
N LEU A 468 -69.20 -43.96 -4.46
CA LEU A 468 -68.30 -44.29 -5.55
C LEU A 468 -66.85 -44.03 -5.14
N TYR A 469 -65.92 -44.86 -5.61
CA TYR A 469 -64.49 -44.59 -5.45
C TYR A 469 -64.02 -43.63 -6.53
N SER A 470 -63.29 -42.59 -6.13
CA SER A 470 -62.72 -41.63 -7.07
C SER A 470 -61.70 -42.27 -8.01
N SER A 471 -61.78 -41.89 -9.28
CA SER A 471 -60.86 -42.36 -10.33
C SER A 471 -59.43 -41.82 -10.15
N SER A 472 -58.53 -42.18 -11.06
CA SER A 472 -57.18 -41.59 -11.14
C SER A 472 -57.17 -40.07 -11.37
N GLN A 473 -58.31 -39.49 -11.77
CA GLN A 473 -58.53 -38.04 -11.89
C GLN A 473 -59.20 -37.43 -10.63
N GLY A 474 -59.33 -38.19 -9.54
CA GLY A 474 -59.94 -37.73 -8.29
C GLY A 474 -61.44 -37.50 -8.42
N MET A 475 -62.06 -38.09 -9.43
CA MET A 475 -63.40 -37.78 -9.89
C MET A 475 -64.35 -38.97 -9.73
N VAL A 476 -65.57 -38.68 -9.33
CA VAL A 476 -66.73 -39.58 -9.38
C VAL A 476 -67.84 -38.95 -10.22
N GLU A 477 -68.58 -39.77 -10.96
CA GLU A 477 -69.69 -39.32 -11.80
C GLU A 477 -70.96 -40.10 -11.49
N GLY A 478 -72.09 -39.39 -11.47
CA GLY A 478 -73.43 -39.97 -11.36
C GLY A 478 -74.42 -39.23 -12.25
N SER A 479 -75.24 -39.98 -12.97
CA SER A 479 -76.29 -39.46 -13.85
C SER A 479 -77.57 -39.28 -13.05
N LEU A 480 -77.89 -38.04 -12.69
CA LEU A 480 -79.07 -37.69 -11.90
C LEU A 480 -80.25 -37.35 -12.81
N LEU A 481 -81.36 -38.05 -12.64
CA LEU A 481 -82.62 -37.79 -13.34
C LEU A 481 -83.65 -37.27 -12.35
N SER A 482 -84.54 -36.39 -12.79
CA SER A 482 -85.68 -35.90 -11.99
C SER A 482 -86.98 -35.99 -12.79
N LYS A 483 -88.08 -36.34 -12.13
CA LYS A 483 -89.43 -36.32 -12.72
C LYS A 483 -90.17 -35.00 -12.47
N GLU A 484 -89.56 -34.10 -11.73
CA GLU A 484 -90.13 -32.81 -11.30
C GLU A 484 -89.20 -31.68 -11.76
N GLU A 485 -89.79 -30.58 -12.24
CA GLU A 485 -89.08 -29.33 -12.50
C GLU A 485 -88.72 -28.64 -11.18
N GLY A 486 -87.65 -27.84 -11.21
CA GLY A 486 -87.19 -27.11 -10.03
C GLY A 486 -85.72 -27.33 -9.70
N THR A 487 -85.33 -26.81 -8.55
CA THR A 487 -83.95 -26.82 -8.09
C THR A 487 -83.67 -28.09 -7.29
N VAL A 488 -82.66 -28.86 -7.70
CA VAL A 488 -82.11 -29.98 -6.92
C VAL A 488 -80.78 -29.56 -6.28
N ASN A 489 -80.64 -29.68 -4.98
CA ASN A 489 -79.33 -29.54 -4.34
C ASN A 489 -78.64 -30.89 -4.29
N ILE A 490 -77.40 -30.89 -4.77
CA ILE A 490 -76.55 -32.05 -4.84
C ILE A 490 -75.39 -31.81 -3.91
N THR A 491 -75.13 -32.78 -3.04
CA THR A 491 -74.02 -32.78 -2.11
C THR A 491 -73.08 -33.93 -2.42
N ALA A 492 -71.81 -33.63 -2.66
CA ALA A 492 -70.73 -34.62 -2.72
C ALA A 492 -69.91 -34.54 -1.43
N VAL A 493 -69.71 -35.66 -0.74
CA VAL A 493 -69.02 -35.72 0.56
C VAL A 493 -67.79 -36.60 0.46
N LEU A 494 -66.64 -36.07 0.91
CA LEU A 494 -65.41 -36.82 1.10
C LEU A 494 -64.69 -36.36 2.37
N ASN A 495 -64.38 -37.29 3.29
CA ASN A 495 -63.64 -37.04 4.54
C ASN A 495 -64.12 -35.79 5.33
N GLY A 496 -65.45 -35.59 5.40
CA GLY A 496 -66.07 -34.49 6.14
C GLY A 496 -66.18 -33.16 5.37
N ILE A 497 -65.58 -33.04 4.18
CA ILE A 497 -65.84 -31.90 3.28
C ILE A 497 -67.06 -32.20 2.43
N GLU A 498 -68.01 -31.25 2.42
CA GLU A 498 -69.22 -31.27 1.61
C GLU A 498 -69.12 -30.23 0.49
N LEU A 499 -69.15 -30.68 -0.76
CA LEU A 499 -69.37 -29.81 -1.91
C LEU A 499 -70.86 -29.78 -2.17
N LYS A 500 -71.46 -28.60 -2.13
CA LYS A 500 -72.88 -28.40 -2.42
C LYS A 500 -73.02 -27.61 -3.70
N GLN A 501 -73.85 -28.10 -4.61
CA GLN A 501 -74.19 -27.41 -5.83
C GLN A 501 -75.67 -27.62 -6.10
N SER A 502 -76.36 -26.55 -6.45
CA SER A 502 -77.75 -26.64 -6.89
C SER A 502 -77.77 -26.76 -8.41
N GLY A 503 -78.41 -27.81 -8.91
CA GLY A 503 -78.79 -27.98 -10.30
C GLY A 503 -80.22 -27.50 -10.49
N ASN A 504 -80.51 -26.97 -11.66
CA ASN A 504 -81.82 -26.44 -12.00
C ASN A 504 -82.31 -27.18 -13.23
N PHE A 505 -83.51 -27.72 -13.16
CA PHE A 505 -84.24 -28.10 -14.35
C PHE A 505 -85.00 -26.85 -14.84
N VAL A 506 -84.35 -25.95 -15.61
CA VAL A 506 -84.86 -24.59 -16.02
C VAL A 506 -84.20 -24.07 -17.34
N ASP A 507 -84.90 -23.21 -18.11
CA ASP A 507 -84.55 -22.53 -19.40
C ASP A 507 -83.75 -21.17 -19.22
N LEU A 508 -82.91 -20.67 -20.18
CA LEU A 508 -81.72 -19.75 -19.98
C LEU A 508 -81.70 -18.33 -20.66
N VAL A 509 -80.94 -17.30 -20.12
CA VAL A 509 -79.99 -16.27 -20.78
C VAL A 509 -79.61 -14.91 -20.01
N SER A 510 -78.32 -14.43 -20.03
CA SER A 510 -77.78 -13.01 -20.30
C SER A 510 -76.22 -12.76 -20.07
N VAL A 511 -75.50 -11.95 -20.90
CA VAL A 511 -73.98 -11.75 -20.97
C VAL A 511 -73.52 -10.26 -21.26
N VAL A 512 -72.32 -9.83 -20.80
CA VAL A 512 -71.67 -8.46 -20.87
C VAL A 512 -71.12 -8.04 -22.26
N ASP A 513 -71.11 -6.72 -22.61
CA ASP A 513 -70.54 -6.17 -23.87
C ASP A 513 -69.46 -5.09 -23.66
N VAL A 514 -68.24 -5.38 -24.14
CA VAL A 514 -67.05 -4.52 -23.98
C VAL A 514 -67.08 -3.25 -24.83
N SER A 515 -67.80 -3.23 -25.95
CA SER A 515 -67.83 -2.08 -26.87
C SER A 515 -68.64 -0.90 -26.34
N LYS A 516 -69.49 -1.14 -25.34
CA LYS A 516 -70.32 -0.14 -24.67
C LYS A 516 -69.82 0.24 -23.27
N SER A 517 -68.71 -0.35 -22.85
CA SER A 517 -68.09 -0.15 -21.53
C SER A 517 -66.88 0.81 -21.63
N SER A 518 -66.52 1.52 -20.55
CA SER A 518 -65.46 2.56 -20.59
C SER A 518 -64.60 2.61 -19.32
N LEU A 519 -63.32 2.95 -19.46
CA LEU A 519 -62.34 3.16 -18.36
C LEU A 519 -61.76 4.58 -18.42
N SER A 520 -61.74 5.29 -17.29
CA SER A 520 -61.16 6.64 -17.16
C SER A 520 -60.38 6.83 -15.85
N VAL A 521 -59.49 7.83 -15.81
CA VAL A 521 -58.69 8.18 -14.61
C VAL A 521 -58.62 9.69 -14.42
N SER A 522 -58.72 10.16 -13.17
CA SER A 522 -58.64 11.59 -12.86
C SER A 522 -58.17 11.87 -11.41
N PRO A 523 -57.17 12.75 -11.20
CA PRO A 523 -56.32 13.41 -12.21
C PRO A 523 -55.32 12.45 -12.89
N LYS A 524 -54.89 12.76 -14.13
CA LYS A 524 -53.90 11.93 -14.87
C LYS A 524 -52.45 12.05 -14.35
N LYS A 525 -52.17 13.05 -13.50
CA LYS A 525 -50.85 13.31 -12.90
C LYS A 525 -51.01 13.50 -11.39
N ILE A 526 -50.17 12.82 -10.60
CA ILE A 526 -50.10 12.94 -9.14
C ILE A 526 -48.63 12.94 -8.68
N VAL A 527 -48.33 13.39 -7.47
CA VAL A 527 -46.97 13.31 -6.89
C VAL A 527 -46.76 11.93 -6.27
N ALA A 528 -45.56 11.36 -6.40
CA ALA A 528 -45.18 10.06 -5.86
C ALA A 528 -44.84 10.14 -4.35
N ASP A 529 -45.73 10.68 -3.54
CA ASP A 529 -45.55 10.90 -2.10
C ASP A 529 -46.32 9.90 -1.22
N GLY A 530 -47.07 8.96 -1.83
CA GLY A 530 -47.93 8.01 -1.12
C GLY A 530 -49.18 8.63 -0.48
N VAL A 531 -49.43 9.92 -0.74
CA VAL A 531 -50.55 10.72 -0.20
C VAL A 531 -51.45 11.21 -1.33
N ALA A 532 -50.89 11.79 -2.40
CA ALA A 532 -51.62 12.22 -3.57
C ALA A 532 -52.31 11.02 -4.25
N THR A 533 -53.60 11.17 -4.57
CA THR A 533 -54.42 10.10 -5.14
C THR A 533 -54.98 10.49 -6.51
N THR A 534 -55.17 9.49 -7.36
CA THR A 534 -56.02 9.55 -8.55
C THR A 534 -57.19 8.59 -8.42
N THR A 535 -58.31 8.87 -9.08
CA THR A 535 -59.49 8.01 -9.10
C THR A 535 -59.56 7.25 -10.42
N LEU A 536 -59.72 5.93 -10.34
CA LEU A 536 -59.98 5.01 -11.45
C LEU A 536 -61.49 4.79 -11.57
N GLU A 537 -62.06 4.88 -12.76
CA GLU A 537 -63.49 4.74 -12.99
C GLU A 537 -63.78 3.82 -14.20
N LEU A 538 -64.57 2.76 -13.97
CA LEU A 538 -65.03 1.81 -14.98
C LEU A 538 -66.56 1.81 -15.06
N ILE A 539 -67.12 1.85 -16.27
CA ILE A 539 -68.56 1.70 -16.52
C ILE A 539 -68.79 0.44 -17.36
N LEU A 540 -69.58 -0.52 -16.88
CA LEU A 540 -69.93 -1.77 -17.56
C LEU A 540 -71.35 -1.77 -18.12
N LYS A 541 -71.50 -2.14 -19.39
CA LYS A 541 -72.79 -2.25 -20.08
C LYS A 541 -72.93 -3.56 -20.85
N ASP A 542 -74.17 -4.01 -21.04
CA ASP A 542 -74.50 -5.15 -21.88
C ASP A 542 -74.63 -4.73 -23.35
N LYS A 543 -74.94 -5.70 -24.22
CA LYS A 543 -75.13 -5.44 -25.66
C LYS A 543 -76.31 -4.51 -25.96
N LEU A 544 -77.27 -4.41 -25.05
CA LEU A 544 -78.40 -3.48 -25.14
C LEU A 544 -78.08 -2.09 -24.58
N GLY A 545 -76.89 -1.90 -23.99
CA GLY A 545 -76.46 -0.66 -23.36
C GLY A 545 -76.99 -0.46 -21.95
N LYS A 546 -77.57 -1.50 -21.33
CA LYS A 546 -78.02 -1.49 -19.94
C LYS A 546 -76.82 -1.72 -19.02
N PRO A 547 -76.83 -1.15 -17.80
CA PRO A 547 -75.76 -1.36 -16.84
C PRO A 547 -75.64 -2.83 -16.45
N VAL A 548 -74.41 -3.34 -16.40
CA VAL A 548 -74.10 -4.67 -15.87
C VAL A 548 -73.62 -4.51 -14.44
N ASN A 549 -74.50 -4.87 -13.50
CA ASN A 549 -74.26 -4.76 -12.07
C ASN A 549 -73.77 -6.09 -11.47
N ASN A 550 -73.28 -6.02 -10.23
CA ASN A 550 -72.88 -7.17 -9.42
C ASN A 550 -71.78 -8.05 -10.06
N GLN A 551 -70.89 -7.43 -10.85
CA GLN A 551 -69.72 -8.11 -11.39
C GLN A 551 -68.53 -7.90 -10.44
N THR A 552 -67.65 -8.89 -10.35
CA THR A 552 -66.39 -8.75 -9.62
C THR A 552 -65.39 -8.01 -10.49
N VAL A 553 -65.01 -6.78 -10.11
CA VAL A 553 -64.09 -5.92 -10.88
C VAL A 553 -62.76 -5.74 -10.13
N GLU A 554 -61.65 -5.87 -10.85
CA GLU A 554 -60.30 -5.65 -10.34
C GLU A 554 -59.52 -4.74 -11.29
N PHE A 555 -58.98 -3.63 -10.77
CA PHE A 555 -58.06 -2.77 -11.53
C PHE A 555 -56.64 -3.28 -11.35
N GLU A 556 -55.88 -3.34 -12.44
CA GLU A 556 -54.48 -3.77 -12.45
C GLU A 556 -53.59 -2.69 -13.05
N SER A 557 -52.33 -2.64 -12.63
CA SER A 557 -51.30 -1.78 -13.21
C SER A 557 -50.13 -2.63 -13.72
N ASP A 558 -49.51 -2.17 -14.81
CA ASP A 558 -48.37 -2.80 -15.51
C ASP A 558 -47.03 -2.82 -14.74
N GLY A 559 -46.99 -2.45 -13.45
CA GLY A 559 -45.89 -2.84 -12.57
C GLY A 559 -44.96 -1.73 -12.07
N LEU A 560 -45.43 -0.48 -11.98
CA LEU A 560 -44.70 0.52 -11.20
C LEU A 560 -44.70 0.11 -9.71
N ALA A 561 -43.52 -0.06 -9.12
CA ALA A 561 -43.38 -0.54 -7.75
C ALA A 561 -44.01 0.42 -6.73
N ASN A 562 -44.45 -0.09 -5.58
CA ASN A 562 -45.04 0.69 -4.48
C ASN A 562 -46.30 1.49 -4.88
N LEU A 563 -47.06 1.00 -5.85
CA LEU A 563 -48.42 1.45 -6.12
C LEU A 563 -49.40 0.77 -5.16
N THR A 564 -50.41 1.50 -4.74
CA THR A 564 -51.55 0.97 -3.97
C THR A 564 -52.84 1.38 -4.67
N ILE A 565 -53.66 0.38 -5.03
CA ILE A 565 -55.03 0.56 -5.52
C ILE A 565 -55.97 0.21 -4.37
N GLY A 566 -56.85 1.13 -4.02
CA GLY A 566 -57.85 0.96 -2.98
C GLY A 566 -58.96 -0.01 -3.39
N GLN A 567 -59.81 -0.34 -2.42
CA GLN A 567 -60.98 -1.21 -2.64
C GLN A 567 -61.91 -0.66 -3.73
N VAL A 568 -62.42 -1.55 -4.58
CA VAL A 568 -63.37 -1.20 -5.65
C VAL A 568 -64.75 -0.99 -5.06
N LYS A 569 -65.32 0.19 -5.29
CA LYS A 569 -66.71 0.54 -4.93
C LYS A 569 -67.57 0.49 -6.19
N HIS A 570 -68.79 -0.03 -6.10
CA HIS A 570 -69.72 -0.05 -7.22
C HIS A 570 -71.09 0.54 -6.87
N ASN A 571 -71.90 0.86 -7.88
CA ASN A 571 -73.30 1.27 -7.71
C ASN A 571 -74.23 0.54 -8.70
N GLU A 572 -75.54 0.79 -8.60
CA GLU A 572 -76.57 0.16 -9.44
C GLU A 572 -76.60 0.63 -10.91
N ASN A 573 -75.66 1.50 -11.32
CA ASN A 573 -75.58 2.04 -12.68
C ASN A 573 -74.39 1.48 -13.48
N GLY A 574 -73.82 0.35 -13.06
CA GLY A 574 -72.68 -0.29 -13.71
C GLY A 574 -71.36 0.45 -13.52
N LEU A 575 -71.28 1.41 -12.59
CA LEU A 575 -70.09 2.20 -12.26
C LEU A 575 -69.26 1.49 -11.19
N TYR A 576 -67.95 1.38 -11.40
CA TYR A 576 -66.96 0.84 -10.48
C TYR A 576 -65.82 1.85 -10.30
N THR A 577 -65.43 2.15 -9.06
CA THR A 577 -64.42 3.18 -8.74
C THR A 577 -63.37 2.68 -7.76
N ALA A 578 -62.13 3.13 -7.89
CA ALA A 578 -61.04 2.87 -6.93
C ALA A 578 -60.06 4.05 -6.87
N SER A 579 -59.43 4.29 -5.72
CA SER A 579 -58.36 5.30 -5.58
C SER A 579 -56.98 4.68 -5.76
N MET A 580 -56.07 5.32 -6.48
CA MET A 580 -54.69 4.90 -6.65
C MET A 580 -53.71 5.95 -6.10
N LYS A 581 -52.65 5.51 -5.43
CA LYS A 581 -51.50 6.32 -4.98
C LYS A 581 -50.20 5.54 -5.09
N GLY A 582 -49.05 6.20 -5.01
CA GLY A 582 -47.76 5.52 -5.01
C GLY A 582 -46.58 6.35 -4.52
N LEU A 583 -45.46 5.68 -4.29
CA LEU A 583 -44.20 6.27 -3.81
C LEU A 583 -43.10 6.34 -4.89
N THR A 584 -43.28 5.62 -6.01
CA THR A 584 -42.30 5.56 -7.10
C THR A 584 -42.74 6.49 -8.22
N ALA A 585 -41.87 7.41 -8.66
CA ALA A 585 -42.12 8.27 -9.81
C ALA A 585 -42.02 7.46 -11.12
N GLY A 586 -42.94 7.68 -12.07
CA GLY A 586 -43.02 6.92 -13.31
C GLY A 586 -44.40 6.98 -13.96
N SER A 587 -44.59 6.18 -15.03
CA SER A 587 -45.90 6.02 -15.67
C SER A 587 -46.47 4.64 -15.34
N ALA A 588 -47.75 4.59 -14.99
CA ALA A 588 -48.49 3.37 -14.68
C ALA A 588 -49.65 3.23 -15.67
N SER A 589 -49.70 2.13 -16.41
CA SER A 589 -50.78 1.78 -17.34
C SER A 589 -51.82 0.92 -16.63
N ILE A 590 -53.09 1.33 -16.69
CA ILE A 590 -54.18 0.73 -15.93
C ILE A 590 -55.06 -0.12 -16.83
N THR A 591 -55.22 -1.39 -16.46
CA THR A 591 -56.12 -2.37 -17.09
C THR A 591 -57.16 -2.87 -16.09
N VAL A 592 -58.14 -3.64 -16.55
CA VAL A 592 -59.25 -4.10 -15.72
C VAL A 592 -59.67 -5.53 -16.04
N LYS A 593 -59.93 -6.30 -14.99
CA LYS A 593 -60.54 -7.64 -15.04
C LYS A 593 -61.98 -7.59 -14.53
N VAL A 594 -62.86 -8.33 -15.19
CA VAL A 594 -64.24 -8.55 -14.77
C VAL A 594 -64.47 -10.06 -14.65
N ASN A 595 -64.92 -10.50 -13.47
CA ASN A 595 -65.07 -11.91 -13.08
C ASN A 595 -63.82 -12.76 -13.39
N GLY A 596 -62.64 -12.20 -13.11
CA GLY A 596 -61.35 -12.87 -13.32
C GLY A 596 -60.84 -12.86 -14.77
N SER A 597 -61.60 -12.33 -15.74
CA SER A 597 -61.20 -12.22 -17.14
C SER A 597 -60.84 -10.79 -17.52
N ILE A 598 -59.72 -10.60 -18.23
CA ILE A 598 -59.33 -9.28 -18.75
C ILE A 598 -60.32 -8.87 -19.85
N ILE A 599 -60.96 -7.71 -19.69
CA ILE A 599 -61.81 -7.14 -20.73
C ILE A 599 -61.00 -6.16 -21.58
N LYS A 600 -61.18 -6.20 -22.91
CA LYS A 600 -60.37 -5.45 -23.88
C LYS A 600 -60.78 -3.97 -24.01
N ILE A 601 -60.82 -3.23 -22.90
CA ILE A 601 -61.00 -1.76 -22.91
C ILE A 601 -59.62 -1.08 -23.05
N PRO A 602 -59.47 0.02 -23.81
CA PRO A 602 -58.20 0.75 -23.90
C PRO A 602 -57.65 1.16 -22.53
N PRO A 603 -56.37 0.89 -22.23
CA PRO A 603 -55.77 1.21 -20.93
C PRO A 603 -55.63 2.72 -20.73
N GLN A 604 -55.64 3.15 -19.46
CA GLN A 604 -55.42 4.55 -19.08
C GLN A 604 -54.06 4.71 -18.40
N VAL A 605 -53.34 5.79 -18.68
CA VAL A 605 -52.01 6.05 -18.10
C VAL A 605 -52.09 7.12 -17.02
N VAL A 606 -51.53 6.82 -15.85
CA VAL A 606 -51.32 7.76 -14.74
C VAL A 606 -49.83 8.04 -14.61
N ILE A 607 -49.45 9.33 -14.52
CA ILE A 607 -48.05 9.75 -14.33
C ILE A 607 -47.85 10.17 -12.87
N LEU A 608 -46.98 9.45 -12.15
CA LEU A 608 -46.52 9.80 -10.83
C LEU A 608 -45.24 10.64 -10.96
N GLN A 609 -45.28 11.91 -10.56
CA GLN A 609 -44.14 12.84 -10.63
C GLN A 609 -43.29 12.75 -9.37
N GLU A 610 -41.99 13.00 -9.50
CA GLU A 610 -41.08 13.12 -8.36
C GLU A 610 -41.52 14.21 -7.37
N GLY A 611 -41.18 14.02 -6.09
CA GLY A 611 -41.36 15.02 -5.05
C GLY A 611 -40.29 16.11 -5.08
N ASN A 612 -40.30 16.97 -4.07
CA ASN A 612 -39.28 18.01 -3.89
C ASN A 612 -37.90 17.37 -3.61
N ALA A 613 -36.85 17.98 -4.16
CA ALA A 613 -35.48 17.56 -3.90
C ALA A 613 -35.14 17.59 -2.40
N SER A 614 -34.51 16.52 -1.92
CA SER A 614 -34.10 16.30 -0.54
C SER A 614 -32.59 16.19 -0.46
N ALA A 615 -31.96 17.08 0.30
CA ALA A 615 -30.50 17.03 0.49
C ALA A 615 -30.05 15.77 1.24
N GLU A 616 -30.85 15.28 2.19
CA GLU A 616 -30.55 14.08 3.00
C GLU A 616 -30.51 12.80 2.18
N HIS A 617 -31.25 12.75 1.07
CA HIS A 617 -31.35 11.57 0.20
C HIS A 617 -30.57 11.75 -1.10
N SER A 618 -30.03 12.93 -1.35
CA SER A 618 -29.18 13.22 -2.49
C SER A 618 -27.72 12.94 -2.16
N GLU A 619 -26.87 12.82 -3.18
CA GLU A 619 -25.43 12.57 -3.00
C GLU A 619 -24.63 13.57 -3.84
N PHE A 620 -23.62 14.22 -3.23
CA PHE A 620 -22.69 15.11 -3.94
C PHE A 620 -21.26 14.60 -3.78
N ILE A 621 -20.67 14.17 -4.91
CA ILE A 621 -19.35 13.54 -4.97
C ILE A 621 -18.47 14.19 -6.04
N ALA A 622 -17.17 14.02 -5.90
CA ALA A 622 -16.18 14.33 -6.92
C ALA A 622 -15.46 13.05 -7.34
N SER A 623 -15.06 12.94 -8.61
CA SER A 623 -14.32 11.78 -9.11
C SER A 623 -12.93 11.61 -8.48
N LYS A 624 -12.38 12.71 -7.94
CA LYS A 624 -11.14 12.79 -7.16
C LYS A 624 -11.20 14.06 -6.29
N ASN A 625 -10.36 14.13 -5.26
CA ASN A 625 -10.25 15.29 -4.37
C ASN A 625 -9.06 16.21 -4.71
N PHE A 626 -8.27 15.87 -5.74
CA PHE A 626 -7.07 16.59 -6.15
C PHE A 626 -6.97 16.76 -7.68
N ILE A 627 -6.57 17.95 -8.14
CA ILE A 627 -6.15 18.25 -9.52
C ILE A 627 -4.89 19.11 -9.54
N THR A 628 -4.21 19.17 -10.69
CA THR A 628 -3.07 20.06 -10.92
C THR A 628 -3.55 21.40 -11.48
N ALA A 629 -2.87 22.49 -11.11
CA ALA A 629 -3.13 23.86 -11.54
C ALA A 629 -2.67 24.12 -13.00
N ASP A 630 -3.08 23.28 -13.94
CA ASP A 630 -2.59 23.27 -15.33
C ASP A 630 -3.70 23.36 -16.39
N ASP A 631 -4.96 23.47 -15.96
CA ASP A 631 -6.17 23.43 -16.81
C ASP A 631 -6.32 22.19 -17.73
N SER A 632 -5.45 21.18 -17.64
CA SER A 632 -5.37 20.11 -18.64
C SER A 632 -6.17 18.87 -18.25
N LYS A 633 -6.26 18.56 -16.95
CA LYS A 633 -6.90 17.34 -16.42
C LYS A 633 -7.82 17.65 -15.23
N GLY A 634 -8.97 18.26 -15.54
CA GLY A 634 -10.02 18.54 -14.56
C GLY A 634 -10.57 17.30 -13.83
N LEU A 635 -11.48 17.52 -12.89
CA LEU A 635 -12.22 16.49 -12.19
C LEU A 635 -13.71 16.61 -12.48
N GLU A 636 -14.46 15.51 -12.36
CA GLU A 636 -15.90 15.51 -12.53
C GLU A 636 -16.58 15.67 -11.16
N LEU A 637 -17.40 16.70 -11.02
CA LEU A 637 -18.35 16.89 -9.93
C LEU A 637 -19.66 16.21 -10.33
N THR A 638 -20.25 15.42 -9.43
CA THR A 638 -21.54 14.75 -9.66
C THR A 638 -22.49 14.99 -8.49
N LEU A 639 -23.63 15.59 -8.77
CA LEU A 639 -24.79 15.64 -7.87
C LEU A 639 -25.84 14.63 -8.34
N ARG A 640 -26.14 13.63 -7.52
CA ARG A 640 -27.27 12.71 -7.71
C ARG A 640 -28.46 13.23 -6.92
N LEU A 641 -29.37 13.92 -7.59
CA LEU A 641 -30.49 14.62 -6.96
C LEU A 641 -31.67 13.67 -6.76
N ARG A 642 -32.14 13.54 -5.51
CA ARG A 642 -33.26 12.68 -5.13
C ARG A 642 -34.28 13.40 -4.26
N ASP A 643 -35.52 12.93 -4.26
CA ASP A 643 -36.55 13.35 -3.30
C ASP A 643 -36.47 12.54 -1.99
N LEU A 644 -37.36 12.83 -1.03
CA LEU A 644 -37.45 12.12 0.26
C LEU A 644 -37.71 10.60 0.13
N ASN A 645 -38.25 10.15 -1.00
CA ASN A 645 -38.56 8.74 -1.26
C ASN A 645 -37.48 8.06 -2.11
N GLY A 646 -36.38 8.76 -2.41
CA GLY A 646 -35.26 8.27 -3.20
C GLY A 646 -35.48 8.31 -4.73
N ASN A 647 -36.59 8.89 -5.20
CA ASN A 647 -36.85 9.07 -6.63
C ASN A 647 -35.88 10.10 -7.23
N LYS A 648 -35.51 9.90 -8.49
CA LYS A 648 -34.60 10.80 -9.22
C LYS A 648 -35.33 12.09 -9.59
N VAL A 649 -34.80 13.24 -9.14
CA VAL A 649 -35.38 14.56 -9.43
C VAL A 649 -34.72 15.15 -10.67
N GLN A 650 -35.51 15.38 -11.71
CA GLN A 650 -35.01 15.77 -13.03
C GLN A 650 -35.34 17.23 -13.37
N SER A 651 -34.69 17.75 -14.42
CA SER A 651 -35.00 19.06 -15.00
C SER A 651 -35.00 20.23 -13.99
N ARG A 652 -34.01 20.27 -13.08
CA ARG A 652 -33.78 21.39 -12.14
C ARG A 652 -32.60 22.27 -12.61
N ASP A 653 -32.59 23.56 -12.26
CA ASP A 653 -31.42 24.42 -12.49
C ASP A 653 -30.38 24.15 -11.40
N VAL A 654 -29.37 23.34 -11.71
CA VAL A 654 -28.26 23.02 -10.79
C VAL A 654 -27.02 23.80 -11.16
N ARG A 655 -26.40 24.44 -10.17
CA ARG A 655 -25.12 25.14 -10.32
C ARG A 655 -24.16 24.78 -9.21
N PHE A 656 -22.89 24.62 -9.54
CA PHE A 656 -21.82 24.50 -8.56
C PHE A 656 -21.18 25.87 -8.32
N LYS A 657 -21.23 26.33 -7.07
CA LYS A 657 -20.62 27.60 -6.65
C LYS A 657 -19.27 27.33 -6.00
N LEU A 658 -18.27 28.03 -6.52
CA LEU A 658 -16.87 27.94 -6.09
C LEU A 658 -16.56 29.06 -5.08
N ALA A 659 -15.76 28.75 -4.09
CA ALA A 659 -15.14 29.69 -3.16
C ALA A 659 -13.73 29.19 -2.79
N GLY A 660 -12.80 30.09 -2.44
CA GLY A 660 -11.43 29.73 -2.09
C GLY A 660 -10.42 30.50 -2.93
N VAL A 661 -9.86 29.85 -3.96
CA VAL A 661 -8.82 30.44 -4.83
C VAL A 661 -9.38 30.92 -6.18
N ASP A 662 -8.72 31.93 -6.75
CA ASP A 662 -9.06 32.53 -8.05
C ASP A 662 -8.66 31.62 -9.24
N ARG A 663 -9.08 31.97 -10.47
CA ARG A 663 -8.78 31.22 -11.71
C ARG A 663 -9.14 29.73 -11.64
N VAL A 664 -10.27 29.42 -11.01
CA VAL A 664 -10.91 28.09 -11.00
C VAL A 664 -12.22 28.18 -11.75
N ASN A 665 -12.44 27.23 -12.64
CA ASN A 665 -13.59 27.21 -13.52
C ASN A 665 -14.36 25.90 -13.33
N VAL A 666 -15.68 25.99 -13.41
CA VAL A 666 -16.57 24.85 -13.59
C VAL A 666 -17.27 25.06 -14.92
N ASN A 667 -17.24 24.04 -15.77
CA ASN A 667 -17.94 24.09 -17.05
C ASN A 667 -19.47 24.00 -16.86
N LYS A 668 -20.22 24.07 -17.97
CA LYS A 668 -21.68 23.97 -17.93
C LYS A 668 -22.12 22.61 -17.37
N VAL A 669 -23.02 22.66 -16.39
CA VAL A 669 -23.64 21.45 -15.80
C VAL A 669 -24.47 20.71 -16.85
N VAL A 670 -24.26 19.40 -16.94
CA VAL A 670 -25.00 18.47 -17.81
C VAL A 670 -25.89 17.58 -16.96
N GLU A 671 -27.17 17.50 -17.29
CA GLU A 671 -28.14 16.62 -16.63
C GLU A 671 -28.31 15.32 -17.41
N ASN A 672 -28.38 14.20 -16.70
CA ASN A 672 -28.75 12.90 -17.24
C ASN A 672 -29.56 12.10 -16.20
N LYS A 673 -30.89 12.14 -16.32
CA LYS A 673 -31.83 11.35 -15.51
C LYS A 673 -31.60 11.50 -14.00
N GLY A 674 -31.52 12.73 -13.51
CA GLY A 674 -31.34 13.10 -12.11
C GLY A 674 -29.89 13.14 -11.62
N ASN A 675 -28.93 12.86 -12.50
CA ASN A 675 -27.50 13.07 -12.24
C ASN A 675 -27.05 14.34 -12.94
N TYR A 676 -26.45 15.27 -12.19
CA TYR A 676 -25.93 16.55 -12.69
C TYR A 676 -24.42 16.53 -12.60
N THR A 677 -23.73 16.60 -13.74
CA THR A 677 -22.27 16.54 -13.80
C THR A 677 -21.65 17.81 -14.35
N ALA A 678 -20.46 18.17 -13.88
CA ALA A 678 -19.64 19.24 -14.45
C ALA A 678 -18.15 18.96 -14.22
N ILE A 679 -17.30 19.52 -15.06
CA ILE A 679 -15.85 19.43 -14.94
C ILE A 679 -15.31 20.69 -14.27
N LEU A 680 -14.56 20.51 -13.19
CA LEU A 680 -13.81 21.56 -12.49
C LEU A 680 -12.35 21.54 -12.95
N THR A 681 -11.84 22.70 -13.37
CA THR A 681 -10.42 22.95 -13.69
C THR A 681 -9.91 24.17 -12.93
N GLY A 682 -8.59 24.36 -12.85
CA GLY A 682 -8.03 25.57 -12.28
C GLY A 682 -6.57 25.80 -12.68
N GLN A 683 -6.14 27.06 -12.52
CA GLN A 683 -4.79 27.52 -12.83
C GLN A 683 -4.03 28.04 -11.60
N THR A 684 -4.70 28.15 -10.45
CA THR A 684 -4.12 28.62 -9.19
C THR A 684 -4.18 27.53 -8.15
N ALA A 685 -3.05 27.26 -7.49
CA ALA A 685 -2.97 26.24 -6.46
C ALA A 685 -3.65 26.70 -5.16
N GLY A 686 -4.33 25.76 -4.49
CA GLY A 686 -4.98 25.96 -3.20
C GLY A 686 -6.28 25.18 -3.06
N LYS A 687 -7.00 25.42 -1.95
CA LYS A 687 -8.24 24.71 -1.63
C LYS A 687 -9.45 25.46 -2.17
N VAL A 688 -10.32 24.74 -2.87
CA VAL A 688 -11.59 25.23 -3.41
C VAL A 688 -12.73 24.52 -2.69
N LEU A 689 -13.64 25.31 -2.14
CA LEU A 689 -14.89 24.85 -1.59
C LEU A 689 -15.96 24.89 -2.70
N VAL A 690 -16.54 23.74 -3.00
CA VAL A 690 -17.60 23.58 -4.00
C VAL A 690 -18.91 23.35 -3.28
N SER A 691 -19.88 24.24 -3.51
CA SER A 691 -21.22 24.17 -2.94
C SER A 691 -22.27 24.04 -4.05
N VAL A 692 -23.44 23.51 -3.71
CA VAL A 692 -24.51 23.24 -4.69
C VAL A 692 -25.62 24.28 -4.54
N LEU A 693 -26.09 24.81 -5.67
CA LEU A 693 -27.37 25.51 -5.76
C LEU A 693 -28.35 24.69 -6.60
N VAL A 694 -29.60 24.61 -6.15
CA VAL A 694 -30.73 24.03 -6.89
C VAL A 694 -31.79 25.12 -7.01
N ASP A 695 -32.24 25.40 -8.23
CA ASP A 695 -33.20 26.45 -8.57
C ASP A 695 -32.80 27.83 -7.99
N GLY A 696 -31.51 28.13 -8.04
CA GLY A 696 -30.92 29.39 -7.56
C GLY A 696 -30.76 29.51 -6.04
N LYS A 697 -31.12 28.49 -5.25
CA LYS A 697 -31.02 28.49 -3.79
C LYS A 697 -29.94 27.52 -3.30
N PRO A 698 -29.23 27.82 -2.18
CA PRO A 698 -28.29 26.88 -1.57
C PRO A 698 -28.97 25.55 -1.24
N PHE A 699 -28.37 24.44 -1.67
CA PHE A 699 -28.83 23.09 -1.39
C PHE A 699 -27.96 22.48 -0.28
N ASN A 700 -28.58 22.13 0.85
CA ASN A 700 -27.87 21.83 2.09
C ASN A 700 -27.28 20.39 2.14
N ILE A 701 -26.45 20.03 1.15
CA ILE A 701 -25.83 18.71 0.99
C ILE A 701 -24.38 18.64 1.50
N GLY A 702 -23.90 19.70 2.16
CA GLY A 702 -22.50 19.84 2.55
C GLY A 702 -21.59 20.17 1.35
N PRO A 703 -20.61 21.07 1.51
CA PRO A 703 -19.68 21.39 0.43
C PRO A 703 -18.59 20.33 0.27
N LEU A 704 -18.06 20.18 -0.94
CA LEU A 704 -16.83 19.43 -1.19
C LEU A 704 -15.61 20.35 -1.11
N THR A 705 -14.51 19.86 -0.55
CA THR A 705 -13.21 20.55 -0.59
C THR A 705 -12.32 19.86 -1.60
N ILE A 706 -11.92 20.59 -2.63
CA ILE A 706 -11.00 20.13 -3.67
C ILE A 706 -9.68 20.84 -3.51
N GLU A 707 -8.58 20.09 -3.54
CA GLU A 707 -7.23 20.65 -3.52
C GLU A 707 -6.67 20.75 -4.95
N ILE A 708 -6.25 21.95 -5.33
CA ILE A 708 -5.55 22.19 -6.60
C ILE A 708 -4.07 22.32 -6.27
N GLY A 709 -3.25 21.34 -6.63
CA GLY A 709 -1.80 21.39 -6.44
C GLY A 709 -1.10 22.16 -7.55
N SER A 710 0.09 22.71 -7.27
CA SER A 710 0.93 23.34 -8.28
C SER A 710 1.32 22.36 -9.38
N GLY A 711 1.56 22.86 -10.59
CA GLY A 711 2.16 22.07 -11.67
C GLY A 711 3.64 21.79 -11.47
N ASP A 712 4.26 21.13 -12.45
CA ASP A 712 5.71 20.91 -12.45
C ASP A 712 6.48 22.23 -12.42
N ALA A 713 7.54 22.28 -11.61
CA ALA A 713 8.44 23.42 -11.54
C ALA A 713 9.04 23.74 -12.92
N LYS A 714 9.01 25.01 -13.30
CA LYS A 714 9.58 25.51 -14.55
C LYS A 714 10.75 26.43 -14.26
N VAL A 715 11.89 26.12 -14.86
CA VAL A 715 13.14 26.88 -14.72
C VAL A 715 12.92 28.36 -15.03
N VAL A 716 12.16 28.68 -16.10
CA VAL A 716 11.90 30.06 -16.55
C VAL A 716 11.06 30.90 -15.60
N LYS A 717 10.33 30.28 -14.66
CA LYS A 717 9.53 30.97 -13.64
C LYS A 717 10.14 30.89 -12.24
N SER A 718 11.22 30.14 -12.11
CA SER A 718 11.91 29.88 -10.85
C SER A 718 13.19 30.71 -10.75
N LYS A 719 13.67 30.96 -9.54
CA LYS A 719 14.83 31.84 -9.31
C LYS A 719 15.72 31.34 -8.18
N LEU A 720 17.03 31.30 -8.41
CA LEU A 720 18.06 31.05 -7.40
C LEU A 720 18.71 32.38 -7.03
N THR A 721 18.79 32.67 -5.73
CA THR A 721 19.48 33.86 -5.19
C THR A 721 20.34 33.50 -4.00
N VAL A 722 21.36 34.31 -3.75
CA VAL A 722 22.24 34.21 -2.58
C VAL A 722 22.35 35.57 -1.91
N SER A 723 22.32 35.63 -0.58
CA SER A 723 22.41 36.89 0.15
C SER A 723 22.97 36.69 1.57
N PRO A 724 24.02 37.42 1.96
CA PRO A 724 24.89 38.23 1.10
C PRO A 724 25.66 37.36 0.08
N ASN A 725 26.14 37.94 -1.01
CA ASN A 725 26.96 37.23 -2.02
C ASN A 725 28.45 37.19 -1.65
N ASP A 726 28.86 37.85 -0.57
CA ASP A 726 30.15 37.67 0.08
C ASP A 726 30.01 37.69 1.61
N PHE A 727 30.97 37.07 2.31
CA PHE A 727 31.11 37.17 3.77
C PHE A 727 32.55 36.85 4.20
N VAL A 728 32.89 37.17 5.45
CA VAL A 728 34.23 36.93 6.01
C VAL A 728 34.33 35.51 6.57
N ALA A 729 35.45 34.84 6.37
CA ALA A 729 35.74 33.52 6.92
C ALA A 729 35.56 33.50 8.45
N GLY A 730 34.74 32.57 8.95
CA GLY A 730 34.38 32.48 10.37
C GLY A 730 33.21 33.37 10.80
N ASP A 731 32.63 34.18 9.90
CA ASP A 731 31.39 34.94 10.19
C ASP A 731 30.24 33.96 10.50
N ASN A 732 29.54 34.21 11.61
CA ASN A 732 28.43 33.40 12.06
C ASN A 732 27.15 33.59 11.22
N ARG A 733 27.06 34.64 10.38
CA ARG A 733 25.91 34.89 9.50
C ARG A 733 25.95 34.01 8.26
N GLY A 734 27.09 33.93 7.59
CA GLY A 734 27.25 33.20 6.32
C GLY A 734 26.45 33.81 5.16
N SER A 735 26.12 32.98 4.17
CA SER A 735 25.27 33.35 3.02
C SER A 735 24.02 32.48 2.95
N THR A 736 22.85 33.10 2.83
CA THR A 736 21.57 32.39 2.64
C THR A 736 21.32 32.15 1.15
N LEU A 737 21.13 30.89 0.79
CA LEU A 737 20.70 30.42 -0.51
C LEU A 737 19.18 30.34 -0.53
N VAL A 738 18.56 30.84 -1.59
CA VAL A 738 17.11 30.81 -1.77
C VAL A 738 16.79 30.35 -3.18
N LEU A 739 16.10 29.22 -3.31
CA LEU A 739 15.49 28.77 -4.56
C LEU A 739 13.97 28.95 -4.45
N GLU A 740 13.42 29.85 -5.25
CA GLU A 740 11.98 30.02 -5.45
C GLU A 740 11.56 29.12 -6.63
N LEU A 741 10.83 28.05 -6.35
CA LEU A 741 10.30 27.15 -7.38
C LEU A 741 8.88 27.54 -7.73
N ASN A 742 8.65 27.84 -9.01
CA ASN A 742 7.33 28.14 -9.53
C ASN A 742 7.02 27.29 -10.76
N ASP A 743 5.75 26.95 -10.95
CA ASP A 743 5.25 26.30 -12.16
C ASP A 743 5.11 27.29 -13.33
N ASN A 744 4.58 26.83 -14.46
CA ASN A 744 4.40 27.68 -15.65
C ASN A 744 3.42 28.87 -15.42
N ASN A 745 2.49 28.70 -14.49
CA ASN A 745 1.47 29.68 -14.13
C ASN A 745 1.92 30.63 -13.01
N GLY A 746 3.13 30.42 -12.48
CA GLY A 746 3.70 31.22 -11.40
C GLY A 746 3.25 30.77 -10.00
N ASN A 747 2.63 29.59 -9.88
CA ASN A 747 2.28 29.05 -8.57
C ASN A 747 3.53 28.48 -7.89
N PRO A 748 3.73 28.72 -6.58
CA PRO A 748 4.83 28.12 -5.85
C PRO A 748 4.71 26.60 -5.80
N VAL A 749 5.79 25.89 -6.12
CA VAL A 749 5.84 24.43 -6.12
C VAL A 749 6.41 23.95 -4.79
N THR A 750 5.57 23.37 -3.95
CA THR A 750 5.92 22.88 -2.60
C THR A 750 6.33 21.42 -2.62
N ASP A 751 6.86 20.93 -1.49
CA ASP A 751 7.09 19.50 -1.22
C ASP A 751 8.06 18.79 -2.18
N GLN A 752 8.81 19.55 -2.97
CA GLN A 752 9.90 19.05 -3.80
C GLN A 752 11.16 18.76 -2.98
N LYS A 753 11.89 17.72 -3.37
CA LYS A 753 13.20 17.41 -2.80
C LYS A 753 14.25 18.34 -3.44
N VAL A 754 14.57 19.43 -2.75
CA VAL A 754 15.60 20.39 -3.20
C VAL A 754 16.93 20.13 -2.51
N LYS A 755 18.00 20.07 -3.31
CA LYS A 755 19.38 20.00 -2.83
C LYS A 755 20.21 21.10 -3.50
N PHE A 756 20.80 21.99 -2.71
CA PHE A 756 21.80 22.91 -3.23
C PHE A 756 23.11 22.15 -3.49
N ILE A 757 23.68 22.36 -4.67
CA ILE A 757 24.99 21.88 -5.04
C ILE A 757 25.94 23.05 -4.96
N VAL A 758 26.91 22.95 -4.06
CA VAL A 758 27.91 23.98 -3.81
C VAL A 758 29.25 23.40 -4.20
N LYS A 759 29.99 24.08 -5.10
CA LYS A 759 31.31 23.65 -5.56
C LYS A 759 32.33 24.76 -5.35
N SER A 760 33.45 24.41 -4.75
CA SER A 760 34.64 25.27 -4.67
C SER A 760 35.27 25.40 -6.05
N GLU A 761 35.74 26.60 -6.38
CA GLU A 761 36.48 26.85 -7.61
C GLU A 761 37.85 26.16 -7.53
N GLY A 762 38.09 25.14 -8.37
CA GLY A 762 39.40 24.44 -8.47
C GLY A 762 39.57 23.15 -7.64
N GLU A 763 38.55 22.67 -6.92
CA GLU A 763 38.65 21.50 -6.04
C GLU A 763 38.21 20.19 -6.72
N GLN A 764 38.94 19.09 -6.50
CA GLN A 764 38.60 17.75 -7.01
C GLN A 764 37.44 17.14 -6.21
N ALA A 765 36.59 16.35 -6.87
CA ALA A 765 35.26 15.91 -6.39
C ALA A 765 35.21 15.06 -5.09
N PHE A 766 36.35 14.79 -4.45
CA PHE A 766 36.47 13.87 -3.31
C PHE A 766 37.04 14.50 -2.03
N ALA A 767 37.34 15.81 -2.03
CA ALA A 767 37.71 16.51 -0.81
C ALA A 767 36.47 16.72 0.08
N SER A 768 36.64 16.60 1.40
CA SER A 768 35.59 17.03 2.34
C SER A 768 35.41 18.55 2.17
N PRO A 769 34.17 19.04 1.98
CA PRO A 769 33.95 20.45 1.72
C PRO A 769 34.45 21.30 2.89
N SER A 770 35.21 22.36 2.60
CA SER A 770 35.71 23.35 3.55
C SER A 770 34.62 24.32 4.07
N PHE A 771 33.35 23.99 3.82
CA PHE A 771 32.18 24.76 4.20
C PHE A 771 31.10 23.86 4.77
N THR A 772 30.21 24.43 5.57
CA THR A 772 29.01 23.77 6.08
C THR A 772 27.78 24.34 5.38
N LEU A 773 26.85 23.47 4.99
CA LEU A 773 25.54 23.83 4.46
C LEU A 773 24.46 23.38 5.47
N SER A 774 23.56 24.29 5.85
CA SER A 774 22.42 23.93 6.71
C SER A 774 21.43 23.00 5.99
N LYS A 775 20.55 22.37 6.76
CA LYS A 775 19.38 21.67 6.20
C LYS A 775 18.56 22.66 5.34
N VAL A 776 18.04 22.17 4.22
CA VAL A 776 17.10 22.93 3.39
C VAL A 776 15.76 23.03 4.11
N ILE A 777 15.25 24.25 4.26
CA ILE A 777 13.93 24.55 4.83
C ILE A 777 13.03 25.04 3.71
N GLU A 778 11.88 24.39 3.53
CA GLU A 778 10.84 24.78 2.58
C GLU A 778 9.79 25.64 3.29
N SER A 779 9.32 26.69 2.61
CA SER A 779 8.10 27.39 2.99
C SER A 779 7.44 28.01 1.75
N LYS A 780 6.28 27.49 1.35
CA LYS A 780 5.46 28.00 0.23
C LYS A 780 6.25 28.11 -1.08
N GLY A 781 6.94 27.04 -1.47
CA GLY A 781 7.75 26.94 -2.70
C GLY A 781 9.08 27.68 -2.64
N ARG A 782 9.44 28.22 -1.46
CA ARG A 782 10.73 28.85 -1.20
C ARG A 782 11.62 27.91 -0.39
N TYR A 783 12.71 27.46 -1.00
CA TYR A 783 13.68 26.56 -0.41
C TYR A 783 14.91 27.33 0.03
N THR A 784 15.27 27.22 1.31
CA THR A 784 16.31 28.04 1.92
C THR A 784 17.37 27.19 2.62
N ALA A 785 18.64 27.56 2.47
CA ALA A 785 19.75 26.97 3.21
C ALA A 785 20.81 28.05 3.48
N THR A 786 21.69 27.82 4.45
CA THR A 786 22.77 28.76 4.78
C THR A 786 24.12 28.08 4.63
N ILE A 787 25.04 28.72 3.91
CA ILE A 787 26.44 28.33 3.82
C ILE A 787 27.26 29.12 4.84
N LYS A 788 28.16 28.45 5.57
CA LYS A 788 29.21 29.06 6.39
C LYS A 788 30.55 28.38 6.10
N SER A 789 31.65 29.11 6.25
CA SER A 789 33.00 28.57 6.04
C SER A 789 34.02 29.37 6.86
N THR A 790 35.10 28.71 7.26
CA THR A 790 36.31 29.33 7.85
C THR A 790 37.45 29.44 6.83
N SER A 791 37.24 28.99 5.59
CA SER A 791 38.23 29.04 4.52
C SER A 791 37.87 30.11 3.50
N ALA A 792 38.80 31.02 3.22
CA ALA A 792 38.64 32.03 2.18
C ALA A 792 38.70 31.37 0.80
N GLN A 793 37.64 31.51 0.01
CA GLN A 793 37.48 30.86 -1.30
C GLN A 793 36.27 31.42 -2.05
N LYS A 794 36.12 31.03 -3.32
CA LYS A 794 34.94 31.33 -4.12
C LYS A 794 34.15 30.05 -4.41
N LEU A 795 32.85 30.10 -4.15
CA LEU A 795 31.91 28.99 -4.30
C LEU A 795 30.91 29.27 -5.43
N THR A 796 30.57 28.25 -6.19
CA THR A 796 29.47 28.26 -7.16
C THR A 796 28.31 27.44 -6.61
N VAL A 797 27.10 27.98 -6.73
CA VAL A 797 25.85 27.40 -6.21
C VAL A 797 24.91 27.10 -7.37
N SER A 798 24.44 25.87 -7.41
CA SER A 798 23.32 25.41 -8.26
C SER A 798 22.34 24.58 -7.44
N ALA A 799 21.29 24.05 -8.06
CA ALA A 799 20.26 23.27 -7.37
C ALA A 799 19.87 22.00 -8.15
N LEU A 800 19.59 20.93 -7.40
CA LEU A 800 18.83 19.79 -7.86
C LEU A 800 17.40 19.90 -7.34
N VAL A 801 16.44 19.50 -8.16
CA VAL A 801 15.04 19.30 -7.79
C VAL A 801 14.68 17.86 -8.13
N ASN A 802 14.26 17.08 -7.13
CA ASN A 802 14.00 15.63 -7.24
C ASN A 802 15.19 14.89 -7.87
N ASP A 803 16.39 15.15 -7.32
CA ASP A 803 17.67 14.56 -7.73
C ASP A 803 18.10 14.85 -9.17
N THR A 804 17.37 15.70 -9.90
CA THR A 804 17.69 16.12 -11.27
C THR A 804 18.22 17.55 -11.27
N VAL A 805 19.20 17.85 -12.12
CA VAL A 805 19.74 19.22 -12.27
C VAL A 805 18.62 20.16 -12.70
N PHE A 806 18.30 21.11 -11.84
CA PHE A 806 17.38 22.18 -12.16
C PHE A 806 18.20 23.33 -12.74
N ALA A 807 18.10 23.52 -14.06
CA ALA A 807 18.98 24.40 -14.84
C ALA A 807 18.73 25.92 -14.64
N VAL A 808 18.48 26.33 -13.40
CA VAL A 808 18.46 27.74 -12.99
C VAL A 808 19.88 28.32 -13.05
N ALA A 809 19.99 29.62 -13.38
CA ALA A 809 21.27 30.32 -13.42
C ALA A 809 22.04 30.19 -12.09
N SER A 810 23.28 29.70 -12.16
CA SER A 810 24.13 29.52 -10.99
C SER A 810 24.47 30.86 -10.32
N GLN A 811 24.71 30.82 -9.02
CA GLN A 811 25.10 31.98 -8.22
C GLN A 811 26.50 31.77 -7.64
N THR A 812 27.19 32.86 -7.31
CA THR A 812 28.52 32.81 -6.70
C THR A 812 28.51 33.39 -5.31
N VAL A 813 29.22 32.76 -4.37
CA VAL A 813 29.46 33.27 -3.03
C VAL A 813 30.96 33.38 -2.79
N THR A 814 31.44 34.58 -2.44
CA THR A 814 32.87 34.83 -2.17
C THR A 814 33.12 34.94 -0.67
N ILE A 815 33.94 34.03 -0.13
CA ILE A 815 34.38 34.07 1.26
C ILE A 815 35.74 34.77 1.30
N LYS A 816 35.80 35.89 2.03
CA LYS A 816 37.01 36.71 2.19
C LYS A 816 37.80 36.27 3.43
N PRO A 817 39.13 36.41 3.44
CA PRO A 817 39.92 36.26 4.68
C PRO A 817 39.44 37.21 5.77
N GLY A 818 39.63 36.82 7.03
CA GLY A 818 39.39 37.67 8.19
C GLY A 818 40.49 38.72 8.42
N GLU A 819 40.40 39.39 9.56
CA GLU A 819 41.45 40.30 10.04
C GLU A 819 42.78 39.56 10.23
N VAL A 820 43.89 40.26 10.00
CA VAL A 820 45.24 39.71 10.18
C VAL A 820 45.46 39.24 11.61
N SER A 821 46.13 38.10 11.78
CA SER A 821 46.41 37.51 13.09
C SER A 821 47.90 37.28 13.30
N ASN A 822 48.43 37.82 14.38
CA ASN A 822 49.83 37.63 14.76
C ASN A 822 50.14 36.15 15.03
N SER A 823 49.20 35.40 15.63
CA SER A 823 49.36 33.97 15.93
C SER A 823 49.09 33.07 14.72
N GLY A 824 48.34 33.57 13.72
CA GLY A 824 48.12 32.86 12.46
C GLY A 824 49.26 33.06 11.46
N SER A 825 50.04 34.13 11.62
CA SER A 825 51.11 34.52 10.69
C SER A 825 52.48 33.99 11.12
N GLU A 826 53.39 33.82 10.16
CA GLU A 826 54.72 33.30 10.41
C GLU A 826 55.80 34.12 9.70
N LEU A 827 56.86 34.47 10.42
CA LEU A 827 58.04 35.13 9.90
C LEU A 827 59.21 34.14 9.85
N SER A 828 59.91 34.09 8.72
CA SER A 828 61.09 33.27 8.50
C SER A 828 62.21 34.07 7.85
N VAL A 829 63.45 33.62 8.04
CA VAL A 829 64.66 34.22 7.46
C VAL A 829 65.53 33.13 6.87
N SER A 830 66.13 33.37 5.70
CA SER A 830 66.99 32.40 5.04
C SER A 830 68.02 33.05 4.11
N PRO A 831 69.33 32.79 4.26
CA PRO A 831 69.95 32.06 5.38
C PRO A 831 69.87 32.82 6.71
N ALA A 832 69.89 32.11 7.84
CA ALA A 832 69.85 32.71 9.19
C ALA A 832 71.20 33.30 9.63
N THR A 833 72.28 32.93 8.96
CA THR A 833 73.63 33.44 9.21
C THR A 833 74.25 33.93 7.90
N ILE A 834 74.85 35.13 7.92
CA ILE A 834 75.52 35.77 6.78
C ILE A 834 76.83 36.42 7.24
N SER A 835 77.77 36.69 6.34
CA SER A 835 79.08 37.30 6.69
C SER A 835 79.08 38.82 6.53
N ALA A 836 79.69 39.55 7.45
CA ALA A 836 79.93 40.98 7.33
C ALA A 836 80.80 41.29 6.09
N GLY A 837 80.51 42.41 5.42
CA GLY A 837 81.23 42.83 4.22
C GLY A 837 80.40 43.56 3.17
N GLY A 838 79.16 43.97 3.49
CA GLY A 838 78.37 44.85 2.62
C GLY A 838 77.61 44.17 1.48
N SER A 839 77.78 42.87 1.25
CA SER A 839 77.25 42.19 0.06
C SER A 839 76.53 40.86 0.30
N THR A 840 76.55 40.32 1.52
CA THR A 840 75.83 39.07 1.82
C THR A 840 74.38 39.36 2.20
N GLU A 841 73.48 38.45 1.85
CA GLU A 841 72.04 38.70 1.91
C GLU A 841 71.28 37.58 2.63
N SER A 842 70.22 37.96 3.34
CA SER A 842 69.22 37.08 3.92
C SER A 842 67.83 37.49 3.43
N THR A 843 67.01 36.52 3.01
CA THR A 843 65.62 36.78 2.61
C THR A 843 64.72 36.70 3.83
N LEU A 844 64.02 37.79 4.12
CA LEU A 844 62.95 37.84 5.12
C LEU A 844 61.63 37.46 4.42
N THR A 845 60.90 36.48 4.95
CA THR A 845 59.60 36.03 4.40
C THR A 845 58.53 36.02 5.47
N LEU A 846 57.48 36.82 5.30
CA LEU A 846 56.28 36.85 6.14
C LEU A 846 55.11 36.18 5.43
N ALA A 847 54.60 35.08 5.98
CA ALA A 847 53.31 34.52 5.62
C ALA A 847 52.22 35.19 6.48
N LEU A 848 51.54 36.19 5.92
CA LEU A 848 50.51 36.97 6.59
C LEU A 848 49.15 36.25 6.47
N LYS A 849 48.58 35.86 7.61
CA LYS A 849 47.34 35.07 7.68
C LYS A 849 46.38 35.61 8.72
N ASP A 850 45.11 35.26 8.57
CA ASP A 850 44.07 35.48 9.59
C ASP A 850 44.12 34.40 10.69
N ALA A 851 43.23 34.50 11.68
CA ALA A 851 43.15 33.56 12.80
C ALA A 851 42.75 32.11 12.39
N HIS A 852 42.20 31.92 11.19
CA HIS A 852 41.80 30.62 10.65
C HIS A 852 42.83 30.06 9.65
N GLY A 853 43.98 30.75 9.48
CA GLY A 853 45.06 30.35 8.58
C GLY A 853 44.86 30.76 7.12
N ASN A 854 43.87 31.60 6.80
CA ASN A 854 43.67 32.11 5.44
C ASN A 854 44.70 33.18 5.13
N ALA A 855 45.29 33.13 3.93
CA ALA A 855 46.22 34.15 3.47
C ALA A 855 45.53 35.52 3.32
N VAL A 856 46.17 36.58 3.84
CA VAL A 856 45.67 37.96 3.73
C VAL A 856 46.56 38.74 2.77
N SER A 857 46.04 38.96 1.56
CA SER A 857 46.73 39.64 0.45
C SER A 857 46.37 41.11 0.34
N GLY A 858 47.19 41.89 -0.37
CA GLY A 858 46.92 43.30 -0.69
C GLY A 858 47.10 44.27 0.49
N LYS A 859 47.83 43.87 1.53
CA LYS A 859 48.17 44.71 2.68
C LYS A 859 49.48 45.46 2.44
N THR A 860 49.64 46.61 3.07
CA THR A 860 50.92 47.34 3.03
C THR A 860 51.85 46.80 4.11
N VAL A 861 52.77 45.92 3.74
CA VAL A 861 53.72 45.31 4.69
C VAL A 861 55.09 45.95 4.56
N VAL A 862 55.74 46.24 5.69
CA VAL A 862 57.16 46.62 5.73
C VAL A 862 57.90 45.63 6.63
N LEU A 863 58.86 44.92 6.06
CA LEU A 863 59.83 44.10 6.77
C LEU A 863 61.08 44.96 7.02
N GLY A 864 61.56 44.95 8.26
CA GLY A 864 62.75 45.67 8.67
C GLY A 864 63.63 44.84 9.60
N ALA A 865 64.79 45.39 9.95
CA ALA A 865 65.67 44.82 10.96
C ALA A 865 66.41 45.91 11.73
N THR A 866 66.73 45.63 12.99
CA THR A 866 67.41 46.53 13.92
C THR A 866 68.49 45.78 14.71
N GLY A 867 69.33 46.48 15.48
CA GLY A 867 70.30 45.87 16.40
C GLY A 867 71.73 45.75 15.88
N VAL A 868 71.98 45.96 14.59
CA VAL A 868 73.33 46.02 13.99
C VAL A 868 73.45 47.21 13.07
N SER A 869 74.54 47.98 13.19
CA SER A 869 74.80 49.15 12.35
C SER A 869 75.09 48.75 10.89
N GLY A 870 74.58 49.52 9.94
CA GLY A 870 74.87 49.35 8.51
C GLY A 870 74.07 48.25 7.80
N VAL A 871 73.16 47.54 8.49
CA VAL A 871 72.20 46.63 7.85
C VAL A 871 71.17 47.44 7.08
N THR A 872 70.85 47.00 5.86
CA THR A 872 69.77 47.58 5.05
C THR A 872 68.74 46.51 4.71
N VAL A 873 67.48 46.89 4.61
CA VAL A 873 66.40 46.01 4.15
C VAL A 873 65.74 46.66 2.94
N GLY A 874 65.63 45.90 1.85
CA GLY A 874 65.02 46.35 0.61
C GLY A 874 63.51 46.55 0.73
N ALA A 875 62.89 47.03 -0.36
CA ALA A 875 61.44 47.16 -0.43
C ALA A 875 60.76 45.80 -0.22
N THR A 876 59.69 45.78 0.57
CA THR A 876 58.87 44.59 0.76
C THR A 876 57.91 44.44 -0.41
N THR A 877 57.85 43.24 -0.99
CA THR A 877 56.92 42.91 -2.10
C THR A 877 56.09 41.69 -1.74
N GLU A 878 54.81 41.68 -2.11
CA GLU A 878 54.01 40.46 -2.07
C GLU A 878 54.45 39.54 -3.23
N SER A 879 54.70 38.27 -2.92
CA SER A 879 55.07 37.26 -3.90
C SER A 879 53.86 36.78 -4.72
N ALA A 880 54.09 35.90 -5.70
CA ALA A 880 53.00 35.23 -6.43
C ALA A 880 52.12 34.35 -5.53
N THR A 881 52.62 33.93 -4.36
CA THR A 881 51.84 33.26 -3.34
C THR A 881 51.11 34.33 -2.50
N SER A 882 49.79 34.42 -2.70
CA SER A 882 48.89 35.33 -1.97
C SER A 882 49.19 35.33 -0.46
N GLY A 883 49.29 36.53 0.12
CA GLY A 883 49.59 36.75 1.54
C GLY A 883 51.04 36.49 1.97
N THR A 884 51.96 36.21 1.04
CA THR A 884 53.38 36.02 1.35
C THR A 884 54.19 37.24 0.91
N TYR A 885 54.84 37.91 1.87
CA TYR A 885 55.61 39.13 1.65
C TYR A 885 57.10 38.86 1.87
N THR A 886 57.94 39.38 0.99
CA THR A 886 59.39 39.15 1.03
C THR A 886 60.18 40.44 0.97
N ALA A 887 61.32 40.50 1.66
CA ALA A 887 62.29 41.57 1.55
C ALA A 887 63.71 41.02 1.72
N THR A 888 64.69 41.66 1.08
CA THR A 888 66.11 41.27 1.20
C THR A 888 66.78 42.10 2.26
N LEU A 889 67.40 41.45 3.26
CA LEU A 889 68.29 42.05 4.23
C LEU A 889 69.74 41.91 3.75
N THR A 890 70.44 43.02 3.57
CA THR A 890 71.86 43.04 3.16
C THR A 890 72.73 43.40 4.37
N ALA A 891 73.74 42.59 4.65
CA ALA A 891 74.68 42.81 5.76
C ALA A 891 75.49 44.09 5.56
N GLY A 892 75.77 44.80 6.65
CA GLY A 892 76.75 45.88 6.69
C GLY A 892 78.18 45.38 6.87
N ASN A 893 79.04 46.26 7.39
CA ASN A 893 80.44 45.96 7.71
C ASN A 893 80.65 45.51 9.17
N THR A 894 79.60 45.49 9.99
CA THR A 894 79.70 45.19 11.43
C THR A 894 79.10 43.81 11.72
N ALA A 895 79.84 42.97 12.44
CA ALA A 895 79.33 41.70 12.95
C ALA A 895 78.36 41.93 14.13
N GLY A 896 77.32 41.10 14.24
CA GLY A 896 76.29 41.24 15.28
C GLY A 896 75.02 40.45 14.98
N VAL A 897 73.96 40.69 15.74
CA VAL A 897 72.65 40.02 15.55
C VAL A 897 71.59 41.03 15.16
N ALA A 898 71.09 40.93 13.93
CA ALA A 898 70.00 41.78 13.43
C ALA A 898 68.64 41.15 13.78
N THR A 899 67.82 41.87 14.53
CA THR A 899 66.47 41.44 14.94
C THR A 899 65.43 42.02 13.99
N THR A 900 64.60 41.16 13.40
CA THR A 900 63.56 41.55 12.45
C THR A 900 62.40 42.30 13.10
N THR A 901 61.78 43.19 12.33
CA THR A 901 60.60 44.00 12.70
C THR A 901 59.58 43.95 11.57
N VAL A 902 58.29 43.99 11.89
CA VAL A 902 57.20 43.95 10.90
C VAL A 902 56.17 45.04 11.20
N THR A 903 55.75 45.77 10.17
CA THR A 903 54.54 46.61 10.21
C THR A 903 53.56 46.22 9.12
N VAL A 904 52.27 46.25 9.42
CA VAL A 904 51.17 45.98 8.48
C VAL A 904 50.22 47.18 8.50
N ASP A 905 49.93 47.74 7.33
CA ASP A 905 49.12 48.96 7.14
C ASP A 905 49.56 50.16 8.00
N GLY A 906 50.87 50.26 8.27
CA GLY A 906 51.47 51.34 9.06
C GLY A 906 51.57 51.07 10.56
N GLU A 907 50.96 50.00 11.07
CA GLU A 907 50.96 49.63 12.48
C GLU A 907 51.94 48.50 12.79
N SER A 908 52.50 48.47 14.00
CA SER A 908 53.41 47.40 14.42
C SER A 908 52.69 46.05 14.51
N PHE A 909 53.26 45.02 13.88
CA PHE A 909 52.67 43.68 13.82
C PHE A 909 53.51 42.69 14.63
N ALA A 910 53.03 42.31 15.80
CA ALA A 910 53.77 41.52 16.78
C ALA A 910 53.78 40.00 16.48
N VAL A 911 54.21 39.63 15.26
CA VAL A 911 54.59 38.25 14.93
C VAL A 911 55.91 37.89 15.63
N ALA A 912 56.14 36.61 15.93
CA ALA A 912 57.38 36.16 16.57
C ALA A 912 58.61 36.57 15.75
N SER A 913 59.44 37.47 16.31
CA SER A 913 60.63 37.99 15.64
C SER A 913 61.66 36.89 15.37
N LYS A 914 62.35 36.99 14.23
CA LYS A 914 63.53 36.18 13.90
C LYS A 914 64.80 37.03 13.92
N THR A 915 65.94 36.38 14.06
CA THR A 915 67.25 37.03 14.05
C THR A 915 68.07 36.54 12.86
N VAL A 916 68.84 37.45 12.27
CA VAL A 916 69.90 37.12 11.30
C VAL A 916 71.24 37.41 11.97
N THR A 917 72.07 36.37 12.11
CA THR A 917 73.41 36.49 12.68
C THR A 917 74.38 36.93 11.58
N ILE A 918 75.02 38.08 11.78
CA ILE A 918 76.06 38.60 10.91
C ILE A 918 77.40 38.26 11.55
N GLU A 919 78.10 37.28 11.00
CA GLU A 919 79.41 36.87 11.48
C GLU A 919 80.51 37.76 10.91
N ALA A 920 81.67 37.81 11.58
CA ALA A 920 82.84 38.47 11.02
C ALA A 920 83.21 37.83 9.67
N GLY A 921 83.68 38.66 8.73
CA GLY A 921 84.13 38.21 7.43
C GLY A 921 85.40 37.36 7.49
N GLU A 922 86.05 37.17 6.36
CA GLU A 922 87.34 36.47 6.31
C GLU A 922 88.41 37.19 7.15
N ILE A 923 89.30 36.39 7.77
CA ILE A 923 90.39 36.90 8.61
C ILE A 923 91.28 37.82 7.77
N SER A 924 91.53 39.02 8.27
CA SER A 924 92.48 39.96 7.68
C SER A 924 93.80 39.94 8.45
N THR A 925 94.87 39.60 7.74
CA THR A 925 96.24 39.65 8.29
C THR A 925 96.71 41.07 8.59
N THR A 926 96.08 42.09 8.00
CA THR A 926 96.45 43.50 8.23
C THR A 926 95.74 44.12 9.44
N GLN A 927 94.60 43.56 9.86
CA GLN A 927 93.83 44.02 11.03
C GLN A 927 94.06 43.15 12.27
N SER A 928 94.54 41.92 12.09
CA SER A 928 94.87 40.99 13.17
C SER A 928 96.23 41.31 13.79
N SER A 929 96.42 40.98 15.07
CA SER A 929 97.69 41.24 15.78
C SER A 929 98.09 40.07 16.68
N LEU A 930 99.39 39.79 16.75
CA LEU A 930 99.99 38.89 17.73
C LEU A 930 100.90 39.71 18.65
N SER A 931 100.61 39.70 19.95
CA SER A 931 101.41 40.40 20.97
C SER A 931 101.94 39.42 22.01
N VAL A 932 103.07 39.75 22.63
CA VAL A 932 103.74 38.93 23.66
C VAL A 932 104.01 39.79 24.89
N SER A 933 103.62 39.31 26.09
CA SER A 933 103.78 40.08 27.34
C SER A 933 104.08 39.17 28.55
N PRO A 934 105.15 39.44 29.32
CA PRO A 934 106.20 40.43 29.05
C PRO A 934 107.07 40.03 27.83
N ALA A 935 107.61 41.02 27.11
CA ALA A 935 108.41 40.80 25.89
C ALA A 935 109.77 40.11 26.15
N THR A 936 110.21 40.10 27.40
CA THR A 936 111.42 39.43 27.85
C THR A 936 111.12 38.64 29.12
N ILE A 937 111.74 37.46 29.25
CA ILE A 937 111.65 36.59 30.44
C ILE A 937 113.05 36.17 30.87
N THR A 938 113.23 35.96 32.17
CA THR A 938 114.45 35.43 32.75
C THR A 938 114.57 33.93 32.53
N ALA A 939 115.74 33.45 32.11
CA ALA A 939 116.01 32.02 31.95
C ALA A 939 115.98 31.30 33.31
N GLY A 940 115.25 30.18 33.42
CA GLY A 940 115.12 29.43 34.67
C GLY A 940 113.81 28.65 34.88
N GLY A 941 112.85 28.75 33.95
CA GLY A 941 111.63 27.93 33.94
C GLY A 941 110.51 28.37 34.91
N SER A 942 110.74 29.41 35.72
CA SER A 942 109.77 29.93 36.71
C SER A 942 108.98 31.18 36.27
N THR A 943 109.32 31.79 35.13
CA THR A 943 108.63 32.95 34.54
C THR A 943 108.17 32.64 33.11
N GLY A 944 106.90 32.87 32.80
CA GLY A 944 106.32 32.67 31.46
C GLY A 944 105.99 33.99 30.76
N SER A 945 105.86 33.92 29.42
CA SER A 945 105.31 35.01 28.61
C SER A 945 104.01 34.56 27.96
N THR A 946 103.00 35.44 27.93
CA THR A 946 101.71 35.15 27.30
C THR A 946 101.72 35.69 25.88
N LEU A 947 101.49 34.80 24.90
CA LEU A 947 101.17 35.19 23.53
C LEU A 947 99.67 35.43 23.43
N THR A 948 99.27 36.58 22.91
CA THR A 948 97.87 36.94 22.68
C THR A 948 97.68 37.22 21.19
N LEU A 949 96.92 36.33 20.53
CA LEU A 949 96.48 36.52 19.15
C LEU A 949 95.08 37.13 19.13
N VAL A 950 94.94 38.27 18.48
CA VAL A 950 93.65 38.93 18.22
C VAL A 950 93.38 38.84 16.72
N LEU A 951 92.43 37.97 16.33
CA LEU A 951 92.00 37.82 14.95
C LEU A 951 90.87 38.81 14.64
N LYS A 952 91.03 39.58 13.56
CA LYS A 952 90.02 40.49 13.03
C LYS A 952 89.81 40.28 11.53
N ASP A 953 88.62 40.60 11.05
CA ASP A 953 88.33 40.64 9.62
C ASP A 953 88.82 41.96 8.99
N ALA A 954 88.61 42.13 7.67
CA ALA A 954 89.01 43.33 6.93
C ALA A 954 88.34 44.63 7.43
N HIS A 955 87.24 44.52 8.17
CA HIS A 955 86.45 45.63 8.71
C HIS A 955 86.67 45.84 10.21
N GLY A 956 87.60 45.10 10.83
CA GLY A 956 87.96 45.22 12.23
C GLY A 956 87.05 44.46 13.20
N ASN A 957 86.14 43.61 12.71
CA ASN A 957 85.32 42.74 13.56
C ASN A 957 86.15 41.58 14.10
N ALA A 958 85.96 41.23 15.38
CA ALA A 958 86.66 40.10 15.99
C ALA A 958 86.20 38.76 15.37
N VAL A 959 87.14 37.97 14.86
CA VAL A 959 86.87 36.64 14.32
C VAL A 959 87.05 35.62 15.44
N SER A 960 85.98 34.91 15.80
CA SER A 960 85.97 33.92 16.89
C SER A 960 85.84 32.48 16.38
N GLY A 961 86.09 31.48 17.24
CA GLY A 961 85.85 30.07 16.94
C GLY A 961 86.84 29.43 15.96
N LYS A 962 88.00 30.05 15.73
CA LYS A 962 89.06 29.53 14.87
C LYS A 962 90.07 28.73 15.69
N THR A 963 90.51 27.59 15.17
CA THR A 963 91.60 26.80 15.76
C THR A 963 92.92 27.52 15.53
N VAL A 964 93.67 27.77 16.61
CA VAL A 964 95.03 28.35 16.57
C VAL A 964 96.00 27.24 16.99
N VAL A 965 97.07 27.04 16.22
CA VAL A 965 98.11 26.01 16.45
C VAL A 965 99.44 26.68 16.72
#